data_AF-A0A2S5IYJ0-F1
#
_entry.id   AF-A0A2S5IYJ0-F1
#
_cell.length_a   1.000
_cell.length_b   1.000
_cell.length_c   1.000
_cell.angle_alpha   90.00
_cell.angle_beta   90.00
_cell.angle_gamma   90.00
#
_symmetry.space_group_name_H-M   'P 1'
#
loop_
_entity.id
_entity.type
_entity.pdbx_description
1 polymer ?
#
loop_
_entity_poly.entity_id
_entity_poly.type
_entity_poly.pdbx_seq_one_letter_code
_entity_poly.pdbx_strand_id
1 'polypeptide(L)'
;MTVTAYHVEAGVPSLHGRPLDAATYEVVLALCIGFSIPGLVPPLLFNEGVPAERLAAEARAAGLVGPDGRPSPELRAAMLQDADAFQVRRLQRALVDLYCAESLPLGALARRLAADGLVDDRVADVLAEEGTSLLGTDPAAALDLLERAVAAGADALATAPRRAEAALGVGDLDAASRILDTYFGHGSADAGPALPDAARAVRVASALWAHRGMMSRAADVHRWAVGAGPAGAESLGALTLLSTGDATAARAMIAGGAAAASPSLVDVAHLLLAEGALHSLGPDPAGAVPVLIRASDTLNATGRVSPAPELPACLAATVALLAGNHETALTVIQAALASGQGGPVLRPRLCFLGGWAAMFMDQPALAQDFCAEARSRNTQLTPRESLLLQALEVGLARRAGDTAALVHAWGRAREALLHVSVDLFTVLPLTELVIAAARVRDADGLRPHLDEAWALLANLGNPPLWTVPLHWAAAQAALLLERPGDLAPHAAALVHEPSAYPLAATFAVAGKAWVSVLAGRFDTDAVEAAAQGLAAAGFAWEGARLAGHASARADDRRDMTRLLACARDLRPARERILHPGGATPAPAPAVREPSDAEPMSPHGPPGSGAATHRAGAHGATARSRAAAARRPGGPALSGREREIAQLVLQGRTYREISEEIFISPRTVEHHVARMRRRVGASSRSDLLARLRASLEATAGDTSPGHP
;
A
#
# COMPACT_ATOMS: atom_id res chain seq x y z
N MET A 1 30.25 -6.75 -57.18
CA MET A 1 29.74 -5.67 -58.06
C MET A 1 30.53 -4.41 -57.76
N THR A 2 31.19 -3.87 -58.78
CA THR A 2 32.08 -2.72 -58.73
C THR A 2 31.27 -1.48 -58.34
N VAL A 3 31.51 -0.95 -57.13
CA VAL A 3 30.91 0.32 -56.71
C VAL A 3 31.72 1.44 -57.35
N THR A 4 31.09 2.10 -58.31
CA THR A 4 31.52 3.35 -58.95
C THR A 4 31.84 4.41 -57.90
N ALA A 5 33.04 4.99 -58.02
CA ALA A 5 33.47 6.18 -57.29
C ALA A 5 32.50 7.33 -57.58
N TYR A 6 31.73 7.73 -56.57
CA TYR A 6 31.03 9.01 -56.58
C TYR A 6 32.05 10.10 -56.28
N HIS A 7 32.25 11.00 -57.25
CA HIS A 7 32.95 12.27 -57.05
C HIS A 7 32.27 13.05 -55.92
N VAL A 8 32.98 13.25 -54.81
CA VAL A 8 32.62 14.22 -53.78
C VAL A 8 33.20 15.58 -54.20
N GLU A 9 32.46 16.31 -55.05
CA GLU A 9 32.55 17.78 -55.12
C GLU A 9 31.54 18.37 -54.12
N ALA A 10 31.78 18.12 -52.83
CA ALA A 10 31.10 18.80 -51.73
C ALA A 10 32.20 19.31 -50.79
N GLY A 11 32.16 20.61 -50.48
CA GLY A 11 33.25 21.37 -49.85
C GLY A 11 33.88 20.68 -48.63
N VAL A 12 35.20 20.82 -48.51
CA VAL A 12 35.98 20.35 -47.37
C VAL A 12 35.34 20.86 -46.06
N PRO A 13 34.92 19.97 -45.15
CA PRO A 13 34.36 20.38 -43.87
C PRO A 13 35.37 21.25 -43.10
N SER A 14 34.97 22.46 -42.75
CA SER A 14 35.85 23.43 -42.09
C SER A 14 35.63 23.38 -40.58
N LEU A 15 36.51 22.73 -39.83
CA LEU A 15 36.54 22.84 -38.36
C LEU A 15 37.35 24.10 -37.97
N HIS A 16 36.68 25.11 -37.42
CA HIS A 16 37.28 26.37 -36.98
C HIS A 16 38.14 27.09 -38.06
N GLY A 17 37.73 27.05 -39.33
CA GLY A 17 38.40 27.80 -40.41
C GLY A 17 39.75 27.24 -40.88
N ARG A 18 40.11 26.01 -40.49
CA ARG A 18 41.25 25.28 -41.06
C ARG A 18 40.74 24.17 -42.00
N PRO A 19 41.25 24.07 -43.25
CA PRO A 19 40.96 22.93 -44.11
C PRO A 19 41.66 21.70 -43.55
N LEU A 20 40.88 20.71 -43.12
CA LEU A 20 41.38 19.37 -42.83
C LEU A 20 41.34 18.56 -44.13
N ASP A 21 42.39 17.79 -44.41
CA ASP A 21 42.28 16.80 -45.48
C ASP A 21 41.24 15.73 -45.11
N ALA A 22 40.71 15.05 -46.13
CA ALA A 22 39.62 14.09 -45.95
C ALA A 22 40.02 12.91 -45.04
N ALA A 23 41.29 12.49 -45.08
CA ALA A 23 41.84 11.40 -44.29
C ALA A 23 41.89 11.74 -42.79
N THR A 24 42.40 12.92 -42.45
CA THR A 24 42.47 13.42 -41.06
C THR A 24 41.07 13.68 -40.53
N TYR A 25 40.18 14.27 -41.34
CA TYR A 25 38.78 14.45 -40.97
C TYR A 25 38.09 13.12 -40.63
N GLU A 26 38.25 12.09 -41.48
CA GLU A 26 37.67 10.77 -41.25
C GLU A 26 38.20 10.11 -39.98
N VAL A 27 39.50 10.24 -39.70
CA VAL A 27 40.10 9.72 -38.46
C VAL A 27 39.57 10.43 -37.23
N VAL A 28 39.48 11.76 -37.23
CA VAL A 28 38.93 12.49 -36.07
C VAL A 28 37.44 12.17 -35.89
N LEU A 29 36.68 12.01 -36.99
CA LEU A 29 35.28 11.56 -36.93
C LEU A 29 35.16 10.16 -36.32
N ALA A 30 36.02 9.22 -36.72
CA ALA A 30 36.07 7.88 -36.14
C ALA A 30 36.38 7.92 -34.62
N LEU A 31 37.35 8.73 -34.21
CA LEU A 31 37.67 8.94 -32.79
C LEU A 31 36.47 9.57 -32.03
N CYS A 32 35.69 10.45 -32.66
CA CYS A 32 34.46 11.01 -32.09
C CYS A 32 33.35 9.96 -31.89
N ILE A 33 33.28 8.95 -32.76
CA ILE A 33 32.30 7.86 -32.68
C ILE A 33 32.69 6.85 -31.58
N GLY A 34 33.99 6.68 -31.34
CA GLY A 34 34.53 5.89 -30.23
C GLY A 34 35.62 4.88 -30.59
N PHE A 35 36.18 4.96 -31.80
CA PHE A 35 37.39 4.22 -32.13
C PHE A 35 38.57 4.69 -31.27
N SER A 36 39.59 3.84 -31.12
CA SER A 36 40.79 4.14 -30.33
C SER A 36 42.02 3.60 -31.04
N ILE A 37 43.00 4.44 -31.36
CA ILE A 37 44.19 4.00 -32.12
C ILE A 37 45.37 3.93 -31.15
N PRO A 38 46.09 2.78 -31.04
CA PRO A 38 46.12 1.63 -31.97
C PRO A 38 45.18 0.45 -31.63
N GLY A 39 44.22 0.59 -30.72
CA GLY A 39 43.34 -0.52 -30.30
C GLY A 39 42.23 -0.86 -31.29
N LEU A 40 41.15 -0.08 -31.26
CA LEU A 40 40.04 -0.16 -32.21
C LEU A 40 40.34 0.71 -33.43
N VAL A 41 40.99 0.13 -34.45
CA VAL A 41 41.37 0.85 -35.68
C VAL A 41 40.16 0.96 -36.64
N PRO A 42 39.80 2.17 -37.11
CA PRO A 42 38.66 2.35 -38.01
C PRO A 42 38.98 1.91 -39.46
N PRO A 43 37.99 1.40 -40.22
CA PRO A 43 38.13 1.16 -41.65
C PRO A 43 38.02 2.50 -42.42
N LEU A 44 39.17 3.14 -42.64
CA LEU A 44 39.27 4.42 -43.34
C LEU A 44 39.12 4.24 -44.86
N LEU A 45 38.34 5.12 -45.50
CA LEU A 45 38.13 5.14 -46.95
C LEU A 45 39.04 6.14 -47.66
N PHE A 46 39.42 7.22 -46.98
CA PHE A 46 40.17 8.33 -47.58
C PHE A 46 41.66 8.33 -47.22
N ASN A 47 42.17 7.24 -46.63
CA ASN A 47 43.54 7.21 -46.10
C ASN A 47 44.63 7.06 -47.16
N GLU A 48 44.31 6.71 -48.42
CA GLU A 48 45.27 6.56 -49.53
C GLU A 48 46.53 5.74 -49.18
N GLY A 49 46.38 4.74 -48.29
CA GLY A 49 47.49 3.89 -47.81
C GLY A 49 48.30 4.46 -46.64
N VAL A 50 47.96 5.64 -46.13
CA VAL A 50 48.51 6.21 -44.89
C VAL A 50 47.96 5.42 -43.68
N PRO A 51 48.82 4.92 -42.76
CA PRO A 51 48.38 4.23 -41.56
C PRO A 51 47.55 5.13 -40.63
N ALA A 52 46.54 4.55 -39.98
CA ALA A 52 45.65 5.27 -39.07
C ALA A 52 46.40 5.91 -37.88
N GLU A 53 47.49 5.30 -37.42
CA GLU A 53 48.37 5.80 -36.36
C GLU A 53 49.02 7.12 -36.74
N ARG A 54 49.41 7.27 -38.00
CA ARG A 54 50.03 8.49 -38.51
C ARG A 54 49.02 9.62 -38.60
N LEU A 55 47.83 9.34 -39.14
CA LEU A 55 46.73 10.32 -39.21
C LEU A 55 46.26 10.73 -37.81
N ALA A 56 46.20 9.81 -36.84
CA ALA A 56 45.88 10.14 -35.46
C ALA A 56 46.97 11.00 -34.79
N ALA A 57 48.25 10.77 -35.13
CA ALA A 57 49.35 11.61 -34.66
C ALA A 57 49.28 13.03 -35.27
N GLU A 58 48.91 13.16 -36.55
CA GLU A 58 48.69 14.43 -37.23
C GLU A 58 47.51 15.20 -36.60
N ALA A 59 46.39 14.51 -36.31
CA ALA A 59 45.25 15.10 -35.59
C ALA A 59 45.62 15.60 -34.18
N ARG A 60 46.49 14.85 -33.46
CA ARG A 60 47.00 15.26 -32.14
C ARG A 60 47.92 16.47 -32.26
N ALA A 61 48.82 16.49 -33.25
CA ALA A 61 49.70 17.63 -33.51
C ALA A 61 48.93 18.90 -33.91
N ALA A 62 47.78 18.72 -34.58
CA ALA A 62 46.85 19.79 -34.93
C ALA A 62 46.00 20.29 -33.75
N GLY A 63 46.05 19.62 -32.59
CA GLY A 63 45.28 19.98 -31.39
C GLY A 63 43.81 19.56 -31.42
N LEU A 64 43.41 18.68 -32.35
CA LEU A 64 42.04 18.18 -32.47
C LEU A 64 41.75 17.04 -31.49
N VAL A 65 42.80 16.35 -31.03
CA VAL A 65 42.70 15.19 -30.15
C VAL A 65 43.61 15.41 -28.96
N GLY A 66 43.12 15.10 -27.76
CA GLY A 66 43.88 15.22 -26.52
C GLY A 66 45.07 14.26 -26.44
N PRO A 67 45.94 14.44 -25.42
CA PRO A 67 47.06 13.53 -25.18
C PRO A 67 46.60 12.09 -24.86
N ASP A 68 45.38 11.91 -24.37
CA ASP A 68 44.71 10.63 -24.15
C ASP A 68 44.15 9.97 -25.43
N GLY A 69 44.32 10.63 -26.58
CA GLY A 69 43.82 10.12 -27.86
C GLY A 69 42.32 10.31 -28.07
N ARG A 70 41.64 11.14 -27.26
CA ARG A 70 40.21 11.41 -27.37
C ARG A 70 39.93 12.85 -27.81
N PRO A 71 38.92 13.07 -28.67
CA PRO A 71 38.46 14.42 -29.00
C PRO A 71 37.74 15.05 -27.81
N SER A 72 37.72 16.39 -27.73
CA SER A 72 36.97 17.09 -26.70
C SER A 72 35.44 16.89 -26.89
N PRO A 73 34.62 16.98 -25.83
CA PRO A 73 33.16 16.86 -25.94
C PRO A 73 32.55 17.87 -26.92
N GLU A 74 33.08 19.09 -26.96
CA GLU A 74 32.63 20.17 -27.86
C GLU A 74 32.95 19.84 -29.32
N LEU A 75 34.17 19.36 -29.60
CA LEU A 75 34.56 18.93 -30.92
C LEU A 75 33.72 17.74 -31.39
N ARG A 76 33.51 16.75 -30.51
CA ARG A 76 32.65 15.60 -30.80
C ARG A 76 31.24 16.05 -31.18
N ALA A 77 30.64 16.95 -30.40
CA ALA A 77 29.29 17.45 -30.67
C ALA A 77 29.22 18.18 -32.02
N ALA A 78 30.17 19.07 -32.31
CA ALA A 78 30.22 19.80 -33.58
C ALA A 78 30.42 18.85 -34.77
N MET A 79 31.37 17.93 -34.69
CA MET A 79 31.65 16.98 -35.77
C MET A 79 30.49 16.04 -36.06
N LEU A 80 29.81 15.51 -35.04
CA LEU A 80 28.67 14.63 -35.25
C LEU A 80 27.44 15.37 -35.79
N GLN A 81 27.32 16.67 -35.52
CA GLN A 81 26.26 17.52 -36.09
C GLN A 81 26.52 17.86 -37.56
N ASP A 82 27.77 18.17 -37.92
CA ASP A 82 28.14 18.62 -39.27
C ASP A 82 28.48 17.46 -40.24
N ALA A 83 28.82 16.28 -39.72
CA ALA A 83 29.22 15.14 -40.54
C ALA A 83 28.06 14.56 -41.36
N ASP A 84 28.41 14.05 -42.55
CA ASP A 84 27.49 13.28 -43.37
C ASP A 84 26.97 12.05 -42.62
N ALA A 85 25.64 11.92 -42.56
CA ALA A 85 24.96 10.87 -41.82
C ALA A 85 25.28 9.46 -42.35
N PHE A 86 25.64 9.32 -43.63
CA PHE A 86 26.07 8.03 -44.17
C PHE A 86 27.46 7.64 -43.65
N GLN A 87 28.43 8.57 -43.63
CA GLN A 87 29.75 8.33 -43.06
C GLN A 87 29.69 7.99 -41.57
N VAL A 88 28.89 8.73 -40.79
CA VAL A 88 28.69 8.45 -39.37
C VAL A 88 28.13 7.05 -39.16
N ARG A 89 27.05 6.68 -39.88
CA ARG A 89 26.43 5.36 -39.75
C ARG A 89 27.36 4.22 -40.16
N ARG A 90 28.15 4.40 -41.22
CA ARG A 90 29.14 3.40 -41.67
C ARG A 90 30.19 3.14 -40.59
N LEU A 91 30.78 4.21 -40.04
CA LEU A 91 31.78 4.10 -38.99
C LEU A 91 31.19 3.54 -37.68
N GLN A 92 29.97 3.93 -37.30
CA GLN A 92 29.26 3.35 -36.17
C GLN A 92 29.05 1.84 -36.33
N ARG A 93 28.59 1.36 -37.50
CA ARG A 93 28.43 -0.07 -37.78
C ARG A 93 29.76 -0.81 -37.74
N ALA A 94 30.80 -0.25 -38.33
CA ALA A 94 32.14 -0.82 -38.28
C ALA A 94 32.68 -0.92 -36.83
N LEU A 95 32.32 0.03 -35.96
CA LEU A 95 32.68 -0.04 -34.55
C LEU A 95 31.96 -1.19 -33.85
N VAL A 96 30.67 -1.40 -34.14
CA VAL A 96 29.90 -2.54 -33.62
C VAL A 96 30.50 -3.86 -34.11
N ASP A 97 30.83 -3.96 -35.41
CA ASP A 97 31.47 -5.15 -36.00
C ASP A 97 32.76 -5.50 -35.25
N LEU A 98 33.60 -4.50 -34.95
CA LEU A 98 34.86 -4.70 -34.24
C LEU A 98 34.64 -5.11 -32.78
N TYR A 99 33.67 -4.52 -32.08
CA TYR A 99 33.30 -4.95 -30.73
C TYR A 99 32.84 -6.41 -30.70
N CYS A 100 32.03 -6.82 -31.67
CA CYS A 100 31.58 -8.21 -31.79
C CYS A 100 32.75 -9.15 -32.11
N ALA A 101 33.62 -8.78 -33.07
CA ALA A 101 34.76 -9.60 -33.47
C ALA A 101 35.75 -9.83 -32.30
N GLU A 102 35.97 -8.81 -31.48
CA GLU A 102 36.85 -8.84 -30.32
C GLU A 102 36.14 -9.30 -29.02
N SER A 103 34.86 -9.68 -29.09
CA SER A 103 34.04 -10.09 -27.94
C SER A 103 34.02 -9.06 -26.78
N LEU A 104 34.02 -7.77 -27.12
CA LEU A 104 33.97 -6.67 -26.16
C LEU A 104 32.53 -6.40 -25.69
N PRO A 105 32.33 -5.97 -24.44
CA PRO A 105 31.00 -5.69 -23.91
C PRO A 105 30.38 -4.48 -24.62
N LEU A 106 29.26 -4.72 -25.32
CA LEU A 106 28.57 -3.70 -26.10
C LEU A 106 27.73 -2.74 -25.25
N GLY A 107 27.32 -3.09 -24.03
CA GLY A 107 26.30 -2.36 -23.25
C GLY A 107 26.42 -0.83 -23.24
N ALA A 108 27.54 -0.29 -22.73
CA ALA A 108 27.76 1.15 -22.67
C ALA A 108 27.85 1.81 -24.06
N LEU A 109 28.41 1.10 -25.04
CA LEU A 109 28.48 1.57 -26.42
C LEU A 109 27.09 1.59 -27.07
N ALA A 110 26.31 0.52 -26.91
CA ALA A 110 24.96 0.35 -27.44
C ALA A 110 24.03 1.47 -26.96
N ARG A 111 24.06 1.81 -25.67
CA ARG A 111 23.27 2.95 -25.13
C ARG A 111 23.62 4.27 -25.80
N ARG A 112 24.90 4.52 -26.04
CA ARG A 112 25.37 5.74 -26.72
C ARG A 112 24.98 5.74 -28.20
N LEU A 113 25.21 4.63 -28.90
CA LEU A 113 24.88 4.52 -30.33
C LEU A 113 23.38 4.63 -30.58
N ALA A 114 22.54 4.02 -29.74
CA ALA A 114 21.09 4.18 -29.82
C ALA A 114 20.64 5.61 -29.50
N ALA A 115 21.28 6.28 -28.52
CA ALA A 115 21.03 7.71 -28.26
C ALA A 115 21.41 8.60 -29.48
N ASP A 116 22.45 8.22 -30.21
CA ASP A 116 22.86 8.88 -31.46
C ASP A 116 21.98 8.45 -32.67
N GLY A 117 20.95 7.61 -32.46
CA GLY A 117 19.96 7.21 -33.47
C GLY A 117 20.39 6.07 -34.41
N LEU A 118 21.38 5.26 -34.04
CA LEU A 118 21.80 4.10 -34.82
C LEU A 118 20.72 3.00 -34.76
N VAL A 119 20.33 2.50 -35.94
CA VAL A 119 19.52 1.29 -36.11
C VAL A 119 20.42 0.12 -36.49
N ASP A 120 20.55 -0.85 -35.59
CA ASP A 120 21.37 -2.06 -35.71
C ASP A 120 20.82 -3.15 -34.78
N ASP A 121 20.56 -4.34 -35.33
CA ASP A 121 19.92 -5.46 -34.59
C ASP A 121 20.71 -5.86 -33.34
N ARG A 122 22.05 -5.83 -33.38
CA ARG A 122 22.90 -6.23 -32.24
C ARG A 122 22.84 -5.21 -31.11
N VAL A 123 22.76 -3.93 -31.47
CA VAL A 123 22.56 -2.84 -30.50
C VAL A 123 21.17 -2.96 -29.88
N ALA A 124 20.15 -3.22 -30.69
CA ALA A 124 18.79 -3.43 -30.24
C ALA A 124 18.68 -4.64 -29.29
N ASP A 125 19.30 -5.77 -29.62
CA ASP A 125 19.30 -7.00 -28.81
C ASP A 125 19.96 -6.78 -27.45
N VAL A 126 21.14 -6.15 -27.41
CA VAL A 126 21.85 -5.85 -26.15
C VAL A 126 21.01 -4.94 -25.25
N LEU A 127 20.38 -3.91 -25.81
CA LEU A 127 19.51 -3.01 -25.04
C LEU A 127 18.25 -3.72 -24.55
N ALA A 128 17.66 -4.59 -25.37
CA ALA A 128 16.51 -5.38 -24.99
C ALA A 128 16.85 -6.35 -23.84
N GLU A 129 18.00 -7.02 -23.90
CA GLU A 129 18.47 -7.94 -22.86
C GLU A 129 18.77 -7.19 -21.55
N GLU A 130 19.54 -6.10 -21.62
CA GLU A 130 19.82 -5.26 -20.45
C GLU A 130 18.53 -4.71 -19.83
N GLY A 131 17.61 -4.18 -20.64
CA GLY A 131 16.31 -3.70 -20.17
C GLY A 131 15.48 -4.79 -19.51
N THR A 132 15.47 -6.00 -20.10
CA THR A 132 14.78 -7.18 -19.54
C THR A 132 15.34 -7.56 -18.16
N SER A 133 16.66 -7.49 -17.99
CA SER A 133 17.31 -7.84 -16.72
C SER A 133 16.88 -6.95 -15.56
N LEU A 134 16.50 -5.69 -15.85
CA LEU A 134 16.14 -4.66 -14.88
C LEU A 134 14.65 -4.65 -14.50
N LEU A 135 13.77 -5.36 -15.21
CA LEU A 135 12.30 -5.29 -15.01
C LEU A 135 11.84 -5.42 -13.56
N GLY A 136 12.51 -6.27 -12.77
CA GLY A 136 12.15 -6.52 -11.37
C GLY A 136 12.88 -5.65 -10.35
N THR A 137 13.90 -4.89 -10.74
CA THR A 137 14.75 -4.14 -9.80
C THR A 137 14.70 -2.63 -10.05
N ASP A 138 14.68 -2.22 -11.32
CA ASP A 138 14.53 -0.83 -11.75
C ASP A 138 13.63 -0.75 -12.99
N PRO A 139 12.29 -0.72 -12.80
CA PRO A 139 11.34 -0.64 -13.90
C PRO A 139 11.50 0.62 -14.77
N ALA A 140 11.99 1.73 -14.21
CA ALA A 140 12.17 2.97 -14.95
C ALA A 140 13.33 2.86 -15.94
N ALA A 141 14.48 2.36 -15.48
CA ALA A 141 15.62 2.08 -16.36
C ALA A 141 15.31 0.96 -17.37
N ALA A 142 14.55 -0.06 -16.97
CA ALA A 142 14.08 -1.10 -17.88
C ALA A 142 13.23 -0.51 -19.01
N LEU A 143 12.29 0.39 -18.71
CA LEU A 143 11.44 1.03 -19.70
C LEU A 143 12.26 1.85 -20.70
N ASP A 144 13.16 2.72 -20.22
CA ASP A 144 14.03 3.53 -21.09
C ASP A 144 14.87 2.67 -22.03
N LEU A 145 15.50 1.61 -21.53
CA LEU A 145 16.32 0.72 -22.35
C LEU A 145 15.49 -0.05 -23.39
N LEU A 146 14.31 -0.55 -23.02
CA LEU A 146 13.43 -1.26 -23.95
C LEU A 146 12.85 -0.33 -25.02
N GLU A 147 12.59 0.93 -24.70
CA GLU A 147 12.17 1.94 -25.70
C GLU A 147 13.30 2.31 -26.66
N ARG A 148 14.53 2.44 -26.14
CA ARG A 148 15.73 2.60 -26.98
C ARG A 148 16.00 1.40 -27.85
N ALA A 149 15.75 0.18 -27.36
CA ALA A 149 15.88 -1.04 -28.16
C ALA A 149 14.94 -1.00 -29.37
N VAL A 150 13.67 -0.63 -29.19
CA VAL A 150 12.72 -0.45 -30.29
C VAL A 150 13.17 0.65 -31.25
N ALA A 151 13.66 1.79 -30.74
CA ALA A 151 14.21 2.86 -31.58
C ALA A 151 15.47 2.43 -32.37
N ALA A 152 16.26 1.50 -31.82
CA ALA A 152 17.43 0.91 -32.46
C ALA A 152 17.10 -0.25 -33.42
N GLY A 153 15.82 -0.61 -33.58
CA GLY A 153 15.37 -1.62 -34.55
C GLY A 153 14.81 -2.92 -33.96
N ALA A 154 14.70 -3.04 -32.63
CA ALA A 154 14.09 -4.23 -32.02
C ALA A 154 12.64 -4.41 -32.48
N ASP A 155 12.20 -5.65 -32.61
CA ASP A 155 10.79 -5.94 -32.89
C ASP A 155 9.89 -5.41 -31.77
N ALA A 156 9.06 -4.44 -32.12
CA ALA A 156 8.12 -3.79 -31.20
C ALA A 156 7.09 -4.79 -30.64
N LEU A 157 6.70 -5.81 -31.42
CA LEU A 157 5.75 -6.83 -30.96
C LEU A 157 6.39 -7.78 -29.96
N ALA A 158 7.59 -8.30 -30.24
CA ALA A 158 8.32 -9.18 -29.33
C ALA A 158 8.75 -8.51 -28.00
N THR A 159 8.98 -7.19 -28.01
CA THR A 159 9.36 -6.44 -26.79
C THR A 159 8.18 -5.87 -26.02
N ALA A 160 6.97 -5.84 -26.61
CA ALA A 160 5.79 -5.23 -26.00
C ALA A 160 5.45 -5.76 -24.60
N PRO A 161 5.44 -7.08 -24.31
CA PRO A 161 5.13 -7.57 -22.97
C PRO A 161 6.10 -7.08 -21.89
N ARG A 162 7.39 -6.97 -22.23
CA ARG A 162 8.43 -6.46 -21.32
C ARG A 162 8.29 -4.96 -21.10
N ARG A 163 7.99 -4.20 -22.16
CA ARG A 163 7.72 -2.76 -22.05
C ARG A 163 6.47 -2.47 -21.22
N ALA A 164 5.41 -3.26 -21.38
CA ALA A 164 4.20 -3.15 -20.57
C ALA A 164 4.47 -3.48 -19.10
N GLU A 165 5.28 -4.50 -18.81
CA GLU A 165 5.72 -4.82 -17.44
C GLU A 165 6.50 -3.67 -16.80
N ALA A 166 7.45 -3.08 -17.55
CA ALA A 166 8.21 -1.93 -17.08
C ALA A 166 7.32 -0.71 -16.81
N ALA A 167 6.41 -0.39 -17.74
CA ALA A 167 5.43 0.70 -17.58
C ALA A 167 4.53 0.51 -16.36
N LEU A 168 4.03 -0.72 -16.15
CA LEU A 168 3.27 -1.07 -14.95
C LEU A 168 4.10 -0.93 -13.67
N GLY A 169 5.38 -1.33 -13.70
CA GLY A 169 6.30 -1.21 -12.58
C GLY A 169 6.66 0.24 -12.19
N VAL A 170 6.53 1.19 -13.12
CA VAL A 170 6.63 2.64 -12.86
C VAL A 170 5.29 3.25 -12.42
N GLY A 171 4.19 2.52 -12.61
CA GLY A 171 2.84 2.96 -12.27
C GLY A 171 2.09 3.66 -13.41
N ASP A 172 2.62 3.64 -14.64
CA ASP A 172 1.93 4.16 -15.83
C ASP A 172 1.01 3.09 -16.42
N LEU A 173 -0.17 2.96 -15.81
CA LEU A 173 -1.20 2.02 -16.25
C LEU A 173 -1.66 2.31 -17.69
N ASP A 174 -1.64 3.57 -18.12
CA ASP A 174 -2.14 3.97 -19.43
C ASP A 174 -1.14 3.61 -20.54
N ALA A 175 0.16 3.80 -20.32
CA ALA A 175 1.19 3.29 -21.22
C ALA A 175 1.16 1.77 -21.32
N ALA A 176 1.06 1.07 -20.18
CA ALA A 176 0.94 -0.39 -20.17
C ALA A 176 -0.29 -0.86 -20.97
N SER A 177 -1.43 -0.18 -20.84
CA SER A 177 -2.65 -0.47 -21.62
C SER A 177 -2.42 -0.29 -23.10
N ARG A 178 -1.91 0.87 -23.55
CA ARG A 178 -1.68 1.15 -24.98
C ARG A 178 -0.76 0.12 -25.64
N ILE A 179 0.29 -0.29 -24.91
CA ILE A 179 1.23 -1.32 -25.38
C ILE A 179 0.52 -2.67 -25.54
N LEU A 180 -0.25 -3.08 -24.52
CA LEU A 180 -0.97 -4.37 -24.54
C LEU A 180 -2.15 -4.39 -25.53
N ASP A 181 -2.88 -3.29 -25.70
CA ASP A 181 -3.96 -3.17 -26.69
C ASP A 181 -3.42 -3.36 -28.11
N THR A 182 -2.26 -2.74 -28.39
CA THR A 182 -1.55 -2.95 -29.66
C THR A 182 -1.11 -4.40 -29.79
N TYR A 183 -0.49 -4.98 -28.76
CA TYR A 183 0.00 -6.37 -28.76
C TYR A 183 -1.12 -7.40 -29.01
N PHE A 184 -2.20 -7.36 -28.23
CA PHE A 184 -3.32 -8.29 -28.38
C PHE A 184 -4.10 -8.05 -29.68
N GLY A 185 -4.10 -6.83 -30.22
CA GLY A 185 -4.66 -6.53 -31.53
C GLY A 185 -4.00 -7.27 -32.70
N HIS A 186 -2.79 -7.81 -32.53
CA HIS A 186 -2.13 -8.66 -33.52
C HIS A 186 -2.54 -10.14 -33.41
N GLY A 187 -3.21 -10.56 -32.34
CA GLY A 187 -3.72 -11.92 -32.18
C GLY A 187 -4.97 -12.14 -33.02
N SER A 188 -4.91 -12.99 -34.04
CA SER A 188 -6.07 -13.41 -34.84
C SER A 188 -6.91 -14.47 -34.11
N ALA A 189 -8.24 -14.37 -34.20
CA ALA A 189 -9.18 -15.42 -33.75
C ALA A 189 -9.05 -16.71 -34.58
N ASP A 190 -8.63 -16.58 -35.85
CA ASP A 190 -8.33 -17.68 -36.75
C ASP A 190 -6.81 -17.89 -36.77
N ALA A 191 -6.31 -18.64 -35.79
CA ALA A 191 -4.95 -19.18 -35.64
C ALA A 191 -3.83 -18.48 -36.47
N GLY A 192 -3.41 -17.29 -36.04
CA GLY A 192 -2.14 -16.69 -36.43
C GLY A 192 -0.94 -17.35 -35.73
N PRO A 193 0.32 -16.95 -36.03
CA PRO A 193 1.47 -17.38 -35.25
C PRO A 193 1.28 -17.00 -33.77
N ALA A 194 1.68 -17.89 -32.86
CA ALA A 194 1.59 -17.66 -31.41
C ALA A 194 2.27 -16.34 -31.04
N LEU A 195 1.56 -15.49 -30.28
CA LEU A 195 2.10 -14.19 -29.86
C LEU A 195 3.38 -14.37 -29.02
N PRO A 196 4.45 -13.58 -29.27
CA PRO A 196 5.71 -13.72 -28.56
C PRO A 196 5.56 -13.31 -27.09
N ASP A 197 6.14 -14.08 -26.17
CA ASP A 197 6.10 -13.81 -24.70
C ASP A 197 4.66 -13.65 -24.14
N ALA A 198 3.72 -14.45 -24.65
CA ALA A 198 2.29 -14.39 -24.31
C ALA A 198 2.00 -14.62 -22.81
N ALA A 199 2.76 -15.50 -22.15
CA ALA A 199 2.60 -15.76 -20.71
C ALA A 199 2.84 -14.47 -19.88
N ARG A 200 3.92 -13.72 -20.19
CA ARG A 200 4.17 -12.41 -19.58
C ARG A 200 3.07 -11.42 -19.92
N ALA A 201 2.64 -11.35 -21.18
CA ALA A 201 1.57 -10.44 -21.59
C ALA A 201 0.28 -10.68 -20.79
N VAL A 202 -0.11 -11.95 -20.61
CA VAL A 202 -1.26 -12.38 -19.80
C VAL A 202 -1.09 -11.97 -18.34
N ARG A 203 0.07 -12.22 -17.72
CA ARG A 203 0.37 -11.82 -16.34
C ARG A 203 0.28 -10.31 -16.14
N VAL A 204 0.90 -9.54 -17.03
CA VAL A 204 0.91 -8.06 -16.97
C VAL A 204 -0.49 -7.51 -17.19
N ALA A 205 -1.24 -8.03 -18.18
CA ALA A 205 -2.61 -7.63 -18.44
C ALA A 205 -3.54 -7.94 -17.25
N SER A 206 -3.39 -9.10 -16.64
CA SER A 206 -4.12 -9.50 -15.44
C SER A 206 -3.85 -8.55 -14.27
N ALA A 207 -2.58 -8.27 -13.98
CA ALA A 207 -2.19 -7.29 -12.97
C ALA A 207 -2.74 -5.89 -13.28
N LEU A 208 -2.65 -5.45 -14.55
CA LEU A 208 -3.14 -4.15 -15.02
C LEU A 208 -4.64 -3.97 -14.76
N TRP A 209 -5.46 -4.96 -15.12
CA TRP A 209 -6.91 -4.90 -14.90
C TRP A 209 -7.27 -4.91 -13.42
N ALA A 210 -6.58 -5.72 -12.61
CA ALA A 210 -6.74 -5.72 -11.17
C ALA A 210 -6.36 -4.37 -10.53
N HIS A 211 -5.29 -3.72 -11.01
CA HIS A 211 -4.86 -2.41 -10.54
C HIS A 211 -5.85 -1.32 -10.96
N ARG A 212 -6.52 -1.45 -12.10
CA ARG A 212 -7.65 -0.59 -12.49
C ARG A 212 -8.95 -0.85 -11.72
N GLY A 213 -8.95 -1.77 -10.75
CA GLY A 213 -10.15 -2.12 -9.98
C GLY A 213 -11.14 -3.00 -10.74
N MET A 214 -10.72 -3.66 -11.82
CA MET A 214 -11.58 -4.51 -12.66
C MET A 214 -11.12 -5.97 -12.58
N MET A 215 -11.27 -6.60 -11.41
CA MET A 215 -10.80 -7.97 -11.17
C MET A 215 -11.49 -9.01 -12.07
N SER A 216 -12.77 -8.77 -12.41
CA SER A 216 -13.50 -9.59 -13.39
C SER A 216 -12.81 -9.63 -14.76
N ARG A 217 -12.23 -8.50 -15.21
CA ARG A 217 -11.44 -8.43 -16.45
C ARG A 217 -10.10 -9.14 -16.33
N ALA A 218 -9.46 -9.10 -15.16
CA ALA A 218 -8.26 -9.89 -14.91
C ALA A 218 -8.55 -11.40 -15.06
N ALA A 219 -9.68 -11.87 -14.53
CA ALA A 219 -10.12 -13.26 -14.72
C ALA A 219 -10.48 -13.58 -16.19
N ASP A 220 -11.09 -12.65 -16.94
CA ASP A 220 -11.35 -12.80 -18.38
C ASP A 220 -10.06 -13.04 -19.19
N VAL A 221 -8.98 -12.32 -18.87
CA VAL A 221 -7.66 -12.51 -19.53
C VAL A 221 -7.18 -13.95 -19.37
N HIS A 222 -7.28 -14.52 -18.17
CA HIS A 222 -6.86 -15.90 -17.93
C HIS A 222 -7.80 -16.93 -18.58
N ARG A 223 -9.12 -16.68 -18.61
CA ARG A 223 -10.06 -17.53 -19.35
C ARG A 223 -9.73 -17.56 -20.84
N TRP A 224 -9.47 -16.40 -21.43
CA TRP A 224 -9.03 -16.29 -22.81
C TRP A 224 -7.70 -17.02 -23.05
N ALA A 225 -6.71 -16.84 -22.17
CA ALA A 225 -5.40 -17.47 -22.28
C ALA A 225 -5.47 -19.01 -22.23
N VAL A 226 -6.29 -19.57 -21.33
CA VAL A 226 -6.53 -21.03 -21.27
C VAL A 226 -7.18 -21.55 -22.56
N GLY A 227 -8.12 -20.80 -23.13
CA GLY A 227 -8.72 -21.13 -24.42
C GLY A 227 -7.75 -21.09 -25.60
N ALA A 228 -6.69 -20.27 -25.51
CA ALA A 228 -5.66 -20.14 -26.53
C ALA A 228 -4.55 -21.22 -26.46
N GLY A 229 -4.41 -21.93 -25.32
CA GLY A 229 -3.49 -23.08 -25.19
C GLY A 229 -2.97 -23.33 -23.76
N PRO A 230 -2.29 -24.48 -23.52
CA PRO A 230 -1.86 -24.90 -22.18
C PRO A 230 -0.78 -24.00 -21.55
N ALA A 231 -0.02 -23.24 -22.35
CA ALA A 231 0.98 -22.28 -21.87
C ALA A 231 0.37 -21.01 -21.25
N GLY A 232 -0.96 -20.82 -21.33
CA GLY A 232 -1.67 -19.68 -20.75
C GLY A 232 -2.15 -19.89 -19.31
N ALA A 233 -2.01 -21.10 -18.76
CA ALA A 233 -2.39 -21.40 -17.38
C ALA A 233 -1.26 -20.99 -16.40
N GLU A 234 -1.50 -19.94 -15.62
CA GLU A 234 -0.57 -19.46 -14.59
C GLU A 234 -1.22 -19.52 -13.20
N SER A 235 -0.43 -19.74 -12.14
CA SER A 235 -0.93 -19.81 -10.76
C SER A 235 -1.70 -18.54 -10.34
N LEU A 236 -1.29 -17.36 -10.83
CA LEU A 236 -2.00 -16.10 -10.61
C LEU A 236 -3.40 -16.07 -11.25
N GLY A 237 -3.62 -16.86 -12.31
CA GLY A 237 -4.95 -17.02 -12.91
C GLY A 237 -5.95 -17.65 -11.96
N ALA A 238 -5.52 -18.65 -11.18
CA ALA A 238 -6.38 -19.29 -10.19
C ALA A 238 -6.81 -18.29 -9.10
N LEU A 239 -5.92 -17.37 -8.70
CA LEU A 239 -6.25 -16.29 -7.77
C LEU A 239 -7.32 -15.36 -8.34
N THR A 240 -7.19 -14.92 -9.60
CA THR A 240 -8.20 -14.03 -10.21
C THR A 240 -9.56 -14.70 -10.37
N LEU A 241 -9.60 -15.94 -10.85
CA LEU A 241 -10.84 -16.73 -10.98
C LEU A 241 -11.53 -16.87 -9.62
N LEU A 242 -10.77 -17.27 -8.61
CA LEU A 242 -11.24 -17.39 -7.24
C LEU A 242 -11.80 -16.07 -6.71
N SER A 243 -11.07 -14.97 -6.89
CA SER A 243 -11.46 -13.66 -6.38
C SER A 243 -12.76 -13.12 -7.02
N THR A 244 -13.18 -13.69 -8.16
CA THR A 244 -14.39 -13.32 -8.89
C THR A 244 -15.54 -14.31 -8.73
N GLY A 245 -15.38 -15.33 -7.88
CA GLY A 245 -16.44 -16.30 -7.56
C GLY A 245 -16.30 -17.67 -8.22
N ASP A 246 -15.26 -17.92 -9.03
CA ASP A 246 -15.10 -19.18 -9.78
C ASP A 246 -14.07 -20.12 -9.12
N ALA A 247 -14.44 -20.68 -7.96
CA ALA A 247 -13.58 -21.61 -7.23
C ALA A 247 -13.35 -22.93 -8.00
N THR A 248 -14.29 -23.34 -8.86
CA THR A 248 -14.19 -24.59 -9.63
C THR A 248 -13.12 -24.49 -10.70
N ALA A 249 -13.14 -23.41 -11.50
CA ALA A 249 -12.09 -23.18 -12.50
C ALA A 249 -10.74 -22.93 -11.84
N ALA A 250 -10.69 -22.22 -10.71
CA ALA A 250 -9.46 -22.03 -9.94
C ALA A 250 -8.84 -23.37 -9.48
N ARG A 251 -9.64 -24.28 -8.91
CA ARG A 251 -9.16 -25.62 -8.51
C ARG A 251 -8.71 -26.44 -9.71
N ALA A 252 -9.46 -26.39 -10.82
CA ALA A 252 -9.09 -27.09 -12.05
C ALA A 252 -7.76 -26.57 -12.62
N MET A 253 -7.52 -25.25 -12.54
CA MET A 253 -6.27 -24.63 -12.99
C MET A 253 -5.06 -25.11 -12.17
N ILE A 254 -5.19 -25.19 -10.83
CA ILE A 254 -4.11 -25.71 -9.98
C ILE A 254 -3.91 -27.22 -10.19
N ALA A 255 -4.99 -28.00 -10.18
CA ALA A 255 -4.92 -29.45 -10.34
C ALA A 255 -4.45 -29.90 -11.74
N GLY A 256 -4.75 -29.10 -12.77
CA GLY A 256 -4.43 -29.37 -14.18
C GLY A 256 -2.97 -29.14 -14.56
N GLY A 257 -2.07 -28.90 -13.60
CA GLY A 257 -0.64 -28.80 -13.86
C GLY A 257 -0.05 -27.40 -13.74
N ALA A 258 -0.73 -26.44 -13.09
CA ALA A 258 -0.06 -25.23 -12.59
C ALA A 258 0.86 -25.54 -11.37
N ALA A 259 1.47 -26.73 -11.31
CA ALA A 259 2.70 -26.93 -10.54
C ALA A 259 3.70 -25.88 -11.02
N ALA A 260 4.51 -25.30 -10.13
CA ALA A 260 5.38 -24.16 -10.45
C ALA A 260 6.06 -24.41 -11.80
N ALA A 261 5.65 -23.67 -12.84
CA ALA A 261 6.07 -23.91 -14.22
C ALA A 261 7.60 -23.85 -14.36
N SER A 262 8.24 -23.24 -13.36
CA SER A 262 9.66 -23.22 -13.09
C SER A 262 9.89 -23.31 -11.57
N PRO A 263 11.02 -23.88 -11.11
CA PRO A 263 11.40 -23.89 -9.69
C PRO A 263 11.88 -22.51 -9.18
N SER A 264 11.57 -21.41 -9.89
CA SER A 264 11.97 -20.07 -9.48
C SER A 264 11.22 -19.63 -8.22
N LEU A 265 11.87 -18.82 -7.38
CA LEU A 265 11.24 -18.29 -6.17
C LEU A 265 9.96 -17.49 -6.47
N VAL A 266 9.91 -16.75 -7.60
CA VAL A 266 8.72 -16.00 -8.00
C VAL A 266 7.56 -16.94 -8.33
N ASP A 267 7.81 -18.00 -9.10
CA ASP A 267 6.77 -18.96 -9.49
C ASP A 267 6.27 -19.76 -8.27
N VAL A 268 7.20 -20.16 -7.38
CA VAL A 268 6.85 -20.81 -6.11
C VAL A 268 6.01 -19.89 -5.23
N ALA A 269 6.36 -18.60 -5.13
CA ALA A 269 5.58 -17.63 -4.37
C ALA A 269 4.16 -17.47 -4.94
N HIS A 270 4.01 -17.40 -6.28
CA HIS A 270 2.70 -17.32 -6.93
C HIS A 270 1.86 -18.60 -6.77
N LEU A 271 2.49 -19.77 -6.78
CA LEU A 271 1.82 -21.03 -6.50
C LEU A 271 1.29 -21.07 -5.06
N LEU A 272 2.16 -20.79 -4.08
CA LEU A 272 1.78 -20.73 -2.67
C LEU A 272 0.68 -19.68 -2.43
N LEU A 273 0.72 -18.55 -3.14
CA LEU A 273 -0.34 -17.55 -3.10
C LEU A 273 -1.69 -18.12 -3.53
N ALA A 274 -1.72 -18.82 -4.67
CA ALA A 274 -2.94 -19.44 -5.18
C ALA A 274 -3.46 -20.58 -4.29
N GLU A 275 -2.57 -21.42 -3.77
CA GLU A 275 -2.90 -22.48 -2.81
C GLU A 275 -3.46 -21.92 -1.50
N GLY A 276 -2.82 -20.88 -0.96
CA GLY A 276 -3.28 -20.18 0.24
C GLY A 276 -4.65 -19.52 0.03
N ALA A 277 -4.89 -18.94 -1.16
CA ALA A 277 -6.18 -18.38 -1.53
C ALA A 277 -7.27 -19.47 -1.56
N LEU A 278 -7.01 -20.63 -2.17
CA LEU A 278 -7.94 -21.77 -2.15
C LEU A 278 -8.20 -22.29 -0.75
N HIS A 279 -7.15 -22.40 0.07
CA HIS A 279 -7.27 -22.85 1.45
C HIS A 279 -8.14 -21.91 2.29
N SER A 280 -8.12 -20.60 2.00
CA SER A 280 -8.97 -19.62 2.66
C SER A 280 -10.48 -19.82 2.43
N LEU A 281 -10.86 -20.61 1.42
CA LEU A 281 -12.25 -21.00 1.14
C LEU A 281 -12.66 -22.31 1.84
N GLY A 282 -11.70 -23.01 2.45
CA GLY A 282 -11.93 -24.29 3.11
C GLY A 282 -12.64 -24.14 4.46
N PRO A 283 -13.02 -25.27 5.08
CA PRO A 283 -13.66 -25.29 6.39
C PRO A 283 -12.70 -24.92 7.53
N ASP A 284 -11.39 -25.09 7.36
CA ASP A 284 -10.36 -24.64 8.31
C ASP A 284 -9.51 -23.52 7.69
N PRO A 285 -10.01 -22.28 7.66
CA PRO A 285 -9.30 -21.18 7.02
C PRO A 285 -8.05 -20.73 7.79
N ALA A 286 -7.84 -21.20 9.03
CA ALA A 286 -6.63 -20.89 9.80
C ALA A 286 -5.37 -21.47 9.13
N GLY A 287 -5.49 -22.60 8.42
CA GLY A 287 -4.39 -23.18 7.66
C GLY A 287 -3.94 -22.35 6.44
N ALA A 288 -4.73 -21.35 6.02
CA ALA A 288 -4.37 -20.50 4.89
C ALA A 288 -3.27 -19.50 5.25
N VAL A 289 -3.29 -18.97 6.48
CA VAL A 289 -2.35 -17.93 6.93
C VAL A 289 -0.89 -18.39 6.83
N PRO A 290 -0.48 -19.57 7.36
CA PRO A 290 0.91 -20.03 7.22
C PRO A 290 1.35 -20.21 5.76
N VAL A 291 0.46 -20.64 4.87
CA VAL A 291 0.77 -20.80 3.43
C VAL A 291 1.02 -19.44 2.79
N LEU A 292 0.16 -18.45 3.07
CA LEU A 292 0.27 -17.10 2.54
C LEU A 292 1.48 -16.34 3.11
N ILE A 293 1.84 -16.58 4.38
CA ILE A 293 3.08 -16.05 4.96
C ILE A 293 4.29 -16.62 4.22
N ARG A 294 4.34 -17.94 3.99
CA ARG A 294 5.41 -18.54 3.18
C ARG A 294 5.45 -17.99 1.76
N ALA A 295 4.31 -17.75 1.12
CA ALA A 295 4.25 -17.09 -0.18
C ALA A 295 4.89 -15.70 -0.14
N SER A 296 4.60 -14.91 0.91
CA SER A 296 5.20 -13.60 1.14
C SER A 296 6.70 -13.66 1.40
N ASP A 297 7.16 -14.55 2.28
CA ASP A 297 8.58 -14.70 2.60
C ASP A 297 9.39 -15.15 1.38
N THR A 298 8.81 -16.04 0.58
CA THR A 298 9.41 -16.51 -0.68
C THR A 298 9.55 -15.35 -1.66
N LEU A 299 8.53 -14.50 -1.81
CA LEU A 299 8.61 -13.33 -2.68
C LEU A 299 9.58 -12.27 -2.14
N ASN A 300 9.61 -12.05 -0.83
CA ASN A 300 10.54 -11.13 -0.17
C ASN A 300 12.00 -11.52 -0.45
N ALA A 301 12.32 -12.81 -0.41
CA ALA A 301 13.65 -13.33 -0.68
C ALA A 301 14.13 -13.08 -2.12
N THR A 302 13.22 -12.79 -3.07
CA THR A 302 13.60 -12.50 -4.45
C THR A 302 14.29 -11.15 -4.61
N GLY A 303 13.97 -10.18 -3.75
CA GLY A 303 14.38 -8.78 -3.93
C GLY A 303 13.88 -8.15 -5.25
N ARG A 304 12.89 -8.76 -5.91
CA ARG A 304 12.37 -8.34 -7.21
C ARG A 304 10.87 -8.01 -7.11
N VAL A 305 10.48 -6.98 -7.83
CA VAL A 305 9.08 -6.67 -8.13
C VAL A 305 8.60 -7.61 -9.23
N SER A 306 7.37 -8.09 -9.10
CA SER A 306 6.70 -8.96 -10.07
C SER A 306 5.28 -8.44 -10.30
N PRO A 307 4.79 -8.37 -11.55
CA PRO A 307 3.41 -8.02 -11.83
C PRO A 307 2.46 -9.07 -11.24
N ALA A 308 1.61 -8.64 -10.32
CA ALA A 308 0.61 -9.51 -9.70
C ALA A 308 -0.73 -8.77 -9.51
N PRO A 309 -1.87 -9.47 -9.70
CA PRO A 309 -3.20 -8.95 -9.36
C PRO A 309 -3.33 -8.57 -7.87
N GLU A 310 -2.67 -9.34 -7.01
CA GLU A 310 -2.55 -9.08 -5.58
C GLU A 310 -1.20 -9.57 -5.04
N LEU A 311 -0.68 -8.89 -4.03
CA LEU A 311 0.56 -9.30 -3.35
C LEU A 311 0.30 -10.41 -2.31
N PRO A 312 1.24 -11.34 -2.12
CA PRO A 312 1.12 -12.34 -1.07
C PRO A 312 0.95 -11.76 0.34
N ALA A 313 1.70 -10.72 0.70
CA ALA A 313 1.55 -10.08 2.00
C ALA A 313 0.17 -9.42 2.17
N CYS A 314 -0.38 -8.84 1.09
CA CYS A 314 -1.70 -8.23 1.12
C CYS A 314 -2.80 -9.27 1.38
N LEU A 315 -2.73 -10.43 0.72
CA LEU A 315 -3.70 -11.50 0.96
C LEU A 315 -3.52 -12.14 2.33
N ALA A 316 -2.28 -12.41 2.75
CA ALA A 316 -1.97 -12.90 4.09
C ALA A 316 -2.55 -11.98 5.17
N ALA A 317 -2.35 -10.67 5.04
CA ALA A 317 -2.88 -9.67 5.95
C ALA A 317 -4.41 -9.64 5.90
N THR A 318 -5.04 -9.62 4.73
CA THR A 318 -6.51 -9.62 4.61
C THR A 318 -7.14 -10.84 5.28
N VAL A 319 -6.60 -12.04 5.05
CA VAL A 319 -7.07 -13.27 5.68
C VAL A 319 -6.86 -13.22 7.19
N ALA A 320 -5.69 -12.78 7.65
CA ALA A 320 -5.41 -12.64 9.08
C ALA A 320 -6.34 -11.63 9.76
N LEU A 321 -6.63 -10.49 9.11
CA LEU A 321 -7.57 -9.48 9.61
C LEU A 321 -9.00 -10.04 9.74
N LEU A 322 -9.50 -10.71 8.69
CA LEU A 322 -10.83 -11.33 8.73
C LEU A 322 -10.92 -12.47 9.76
N ALA A 323 -9.81 -13.14 10.05
CA ALA A 323 -9.69 -14.16 11.09
C ALA A 323 -9.53 -13.60 12.53
N GLY A 324 -9.36 -12.29 12.71
CA GLY A 324 -9.10 -11.68 14.03
C GLY A 324 -7.62 -11.70 14.46
N ASN A 325 -6.71 -12.16 13.60
CA ASN A 325 -5.26 -12.26 13.85
C ASN A 325 -4.53 -10.95 13.47
N HIS A 326 -4.91 -9.84 14.09
CA HIS A 326 -4.46 -8.49 13.71
C HIS A 326 -2.94 -8.27 13.87
N GLU A 327 -2.32 -8.83 14.91
CA GLU A 327 -0.86 -8.73 15.14
C GLU A 327 -0.07 -9.48 14.06
N THR A 328 -0.56 -10.63 13.62
CA THR A 328 0.03 -11.39 12.51
C THR A 328 -0.07 -10.58 11.21
N ALA A 329 -1.22 -9.97 10.94
CA ALA A 329 -1.38 -9.10 9.76
C ALA A 329 -0.35 -7.95 9.77
N LEU A 330 -0.18 -7.27 10.91
CA LEU A 330 0.79 -6.19 11.04
C LEU A 330 2.23 -6.67 10.80
N THR A 331 2.61 -7.80 11.41
CA THR A 331 3.95 -8.39 11.29
C THR A 331 4.30 -8.70 9.84
N VAL A 332 3.37 -9.34 9.10
CA VAL A 332 3.56 -9.70 7.69
C VAL A 332 3.70 -8.46 6.81
N ILE A 333 2.87 -7.44 7.05
CA ILE A 333 2.95 -6.17 6.32
C ILE A 333 4.29 -5.46 6.58
N GLN A 334 4.75 -5.41 7.83
CA GLN A 334 6.03 -4.79 8.18
C GLN A 334 7.21 -5.50 7.51
N ALA A 335 7.21 -6.84 7.49
CA ALA A 335 8.23 -7.62 6.79
C ALA A 335 8.22 -7.33 5.28
N ALA A 336 7.05 -7.32 4.65
CA ALA A 336 6.90 -7.01 3.22
C ALA A 336 7.34 -5.58 2.87
N LEU A 337 7.00 -4.60 3.71
CA LEU A 337 7.42 -3.19 3.54
C LEU A 337 8.94 -3.03 3.67
N ALA A 338 9.58 -3.78 4.58
CA ALA A 338 11.03 -3.77 4.77
C ALA A 338 11.77 -4.42 3.59
N SER A 339 11.20 -5.48 3.00
CA SER A 339 11.74 -6.15 1.82
C SER A 339 11.41 -5.46 0.49
N GLY A 340 10.59 -4.41 0.49
CA GLY A 340 10.19 -3.71 -0.73
C GLY A 340 9.23 -4.50 -1.64
N GLN A 341 8.43 -5.42 -1.07
CA GLN A 341 7.48 -6.24 -1.83
C GLN A 341 6.52 -5.36 -2.65
N GLY A 342 6.38 -5.63 -3.94
CA GLY A 342 5.51 -4.87 -4.84
C GLY A 342 6.05 -3.49 -5.27
N GLY A 343 7.25 -3.11 -4.84
CA GLY A 343 7.92 -1.89 -5.27
C GLY A 343 7.20 -0.60 -4.83
N PRO A 344 7.58 0.56 -5.39
CA PRO A 344 6.99 1.85 -5.03
C PRO A 344 5.50 1.97 -5.36
N VAL A 345 5.04 1.29 -6.42
CA VAL A 345 3.66 1.37 -6.94
C VAL A 345 2.67 0.73 -5.97
N LEU A 346 2.96 -0.47 -5.44
CA LEU A 346 2.06 -1.20 -4.55
C LEU A 346 2.35 -1.00 -3.06
N ARG A 347 3.37 -0.20 -2.72
CA ARG A 347 3.65 0.18 -1.32
C ARG A 347 2.44 0.80 -0.60
N PRO A 348 1.65 1.73 -1.21
CA PRO A 348 0.47 2.28 -0.56
C PRO A 348 -0.51 1.21 -0.09
N ARG A 349 -0.72 0.15 -0.89
CA ARG A 349 -1.59 -0.98 -0.52
C ARG A 349 -1.12 -1.68 0.75
N LEU A 350 0.18 -1.97 0.87
CA LEU A 350 0.77 -2.55 2.08
C LEU A 350 0.60 -1.62 3.28
N CYS A 351 0.92 -0.32 3.13
CA CYS A 351 0.74 0.66 4.19
C CYS A 351 -0.71 0.71 4.68
N PHE A 352 -1.69 0.78 3.79
CA PHE A 352 -3.11 0.81 4.18
C PHE A 352 -3.52 -0.44 4.93
N LEU A 353 -3.10 -1.64 4.51
CA LEU A 353 -3.37 -2.87 5.28
C LEU A 353 -2.69 -2.88 6.67
N GLY A 354 -1.50 -2.29 6.79
CA GLY A 354 -0.87 -2.01 8.09
C GLY A 354 -1.72 -1.07 8.95
N GLY A 355 -2.29 -0.04 8.33
CA GLY A 355 -3.24 0.88 8.97
C GLY A 355 -4.54 0.19 9.41
N TRP A 356 -5.06 -0.75 8.63
CA TRP A 356 -6.19 -1.59 9.01
C TRP A 356 -5.87 -2.46 10.23
N ALA A 357 -4.71 -3.12 10.25
CA ALA A 357 -4.26 -3.88 11.42
C ALA A 357 -4.16 -3.00 12.67
N ALA A 358 -3.51 -1.84 12.55
CA ALA A 358 -3.41 -0.87 13.64
C ALA A 358 -4.78 -0.38 14.13
N MET A 359 -5.72 -0.12 13.22
CA MET A 359 -7.09 0.28 13.57
C MET A 359 -7.82 -0.81 14.36
N PHE A 360 -7.73 -2.07 13.95
CA PHE A 360 -8.39 -3.17 14.65
C PHE A 360 -7.77 -3.45 16.04
N MET A 361 -6.48 -3.16 16.20
CA MET A 361 -5.79 -3.20 17.50
C MET A 361 -6.07 -1.98 18.40
N ASP A 362 -7.00 -1.08 18.03
CA ASP A 362 -7.31 0.19 18.71
C ASP A 362 -6.08 1.12 18.83
N GLN A 363 -5.19 1.14 17.81
CA GLN A 363 -4.00 1.99 17.71
C GLN A 363 -4.14 3.05 16.59
N PRO A 364 -4.97 4.10 16.79
CA PRO A 364 -5.28 5.07 15.73
C PRO A 364 -4.09 5.93 15.29
N ALA A 365 -3.13 6.21 16.19
CA ALA A 365 -1.92 6.95 15.85
C ALA A 365 -1.06 6.17 14.85
N LEU A 366 -0.80 4.89 15.12
CA LEU A 366 -0.08 4.02 14.19
C LEU A 366 -0.82 3.87 12.86
N ALA A 367 -2.15 3.79 12.87
CA ALA A 367 -2.94 3.75 11.64
C ALA A 367 -2.77 5.04 10.80
N GLN A 368 -2.70 6.20 11.46
CA GLN A 368 -2.43 7.48 10.79
C GLN A 368 -1.01 7.58 10.25
N ASP A 369 -0.01 7.04 10.97
CA ASP A 369 1.38 7.00 10.50
C ASP A 369 1.51 6.21 9.18
N PHE A 370 0.85 5.04 9.09
CA PHE A 370 0.78 4.27 7.84
C PHE A 370 0.10 5.05 6.69
N CYS A 371 -0.98 5.78 6.99
CA CYS A 371 -1.66 6.60 5.98
C CYS A 371 -0.77 7.76 5.50
N ALA A 372 -0.03 8.40 6.42
CA ALA A 372 0.90 9.48 6.10
C ALA A 372 2.08 8.97 5.27
N GLU A 373 2.63 7.81 5.60
CA GLU A 373 3.70 7.17 4.84
C GLU A 373 3.29 6.93 3.38
N ALA A 374 2.11 6.33 3.17
CA ALA A 374 1.57 6.06 1.83
C ALA A 374 1.42 7.34 0.99
N ARG A 375 0.99 8.45 1.61
CA ARG A 375 0.77 9.74 0.93
C ARG A 375 2.05 10.52 0.65
N SER A 376 3.10 10.31 1.44
CA SER A 376 4.36 11.08 1.35
C SER A 376 5.10 10.92 0.01
N ARG A 377 4.82 9.85 -0.75
CA ARG A 377 5.57 9.48 -1.95
C ARG A 377 5.02 10.03 -3.27
N ASN A 378 3.97 10.85 -3.22
CA ASN A 378 3.30 11.42 -4.42
C ASN A 378 2.95 10.37 -5.49
N THR A 379 2.70 9.12 -5.08
CA THR A 379 2.25 8.04 -5.95
C THR A 379 0.75 8.19 -6.17
N GLN A 380 0.31 8.10 -7.42
CA GLN A 380 -1.13 8.07 -7.73
C GLN A 380 -1.73 6.75 -7.20
N LEU A 381 -2.78 6.87 -6.38
CA LEU A 381 -3.47 5.70 -5.85
C LEU A 381 -4.31 5.02 -6.93
N THR A 382 -4.19 3.70 -7.01
CA THR A 382 -5.10 2.86 -7.79
C THR A 382 -6.52 2.89 -7.20
N PRO A 383 -7.58 2.60 -7.98
CA PRO A 383 -8.95 2.51 -7.47
C PRO A 383 -9.10 1.61 -6.23
N ARG A 384 -8.42 0.44 -6.19
CA ARG A 384 -8.46 -0.47 -5.03
C ARG A 384 -7.78 0.13 -3.78
N GLU A 385 -6.67 0.83 -3.95
CA GLU A 385 -6.00 1.54 -2.86
C GLU A 385 -6.82 2.71 -2.34
N SER A 386 -7.46 3.45 -3.25
CA SER A 386 -8.40 4.52 -2.88
C SER A 386 -9.53 3.95 -2.02
N LEU A 387 -10.20 2.88 -2.48
CA LEU A 387 -11.27 2.22 -1.71
C LEU A 387 -10.78 1.76 -0.33
N LEU A 388 -9.62 1.11 -0.28
CA LEU A 388 -9.04 0.60 0.96
C LEU A 388 -8.73 1.73 1.96
N LEU A 389 -8.18 2.85 1.49
CA LEU A 389 -7.93 4.05 2.29
C LEU A 389 -9.24 4.69 2.76
N GLN A 390 -10.21 4.90 1.88
CA GLN A 390 -11.46 5.57 2.26
C GLN A 390 -12.25 4.74 3.28
N ALA A 391 -12.28 3.41 3.11
CA ALA A 391 -12.90 2.52 4.09
C ALA A 391 -12.13 2.47 5.43
N LEU A 392 -10.79 2.58 5.42
CA LEU A 392 -9.99 2.74 6.64
C LEU A 392 -10.35 4.03 7.39
N GLU A 393 -10.45 5.16 6.67
CA GLU A 393 -10.83 6.44 7.26
C GLU A 393 -12.26 6.42 7.83
N VAL A 394 -13.19 5.74 7.17
CA VAL A 394 -14.54 5.47 7.69
C VAL A 394 -14.45 4.69 9.01
N GLY A 395 -13.66 3.62 9.03
CA GLY A 395 -13.46 2.80 10.23
C GLY A 395 -12.83 3.59 11.39
N LEU A 396 -11.83 4.43 11.12
CA LEU A 396 -11.19 5.31 12.11
C LEU A 396 -12.17 6.34 12.65
N ALA A 397 -12.94 7.02 11.79
CA ALA A 397 -13.94 8.00 12.22
C ALA A 397 -15.05 7.35 13.08
N ARG A 398 -15.50 6.16 12.68
CA ARG A 398 -16.48 5.36 13.43
C ARG A 398 -15.99 5.01 14.83
N ARG A 399 -14.73 4.58 14.94
CA ARG A 399 -14.10 4.19 16.21
C ARG A 399 -13.74 5.38 17.09
N ALA A 400 -13.38 6.51 16.47
CA ALA A 400 -13.14 7.77 17.17
C ALA A 400 -14.40 8.33 17.80
N GLY A 401 -15.57 8.07 17.21
CA GLY A 401 -16.79 8.77 17.58
C GLY A 401 -16.83 10.17 16.95
N ASP A 402 -16.32 10.33 15.71
CA ASP A 402 -16.40 11.59 14.98
C ASP A 402 -17.43 11.49 13.84
N THR A 403 -18.60 12.10 14.03
CA THR A 403 -19.69 12.03 13.05
C THR A 403 -19.43 12.91 11.84
N ALA A 404 -18.75 14.06 12.01
CA ALA A 404 -18.44 14.93 10.90
C ALA A 404 -17.41 14.25 9.98
N ALA A 405 -16.34 13.71 10.56
CA ALA A 405 -15.35 12.93 9.81
C ALA A 405 -15.99 11.71 9.16
N LEU A 406 -16.93 11.02 9.83
CA LEU A 406 -17.62 9.86 9.27
C LEU A 406 -18.44 10.21 8.02
N VAL A 407 -19.19 11.31 8.03
CA VAL A 407 -19.98 11.75 6.86
C VAL A 407 -19.06 12.10 5.68
N HIS A 408 -17.95 12.80 5.94
CA HIS A 408 -16.99 13.14 4.90
C HIS A 408 -16.26 11.91 4.34
N ALA A 409 -15.80 11.01 5.20
CA ALA A 409 -15.14 9.77 4.78
C ALA A 409 -16.11 8.85 4.01
N TRP A 410 -17.38 8.78 4.44
CA TRP A 410 -18.43 8.05 3.73
C TRP A 410 -18.62 8.54 2.30
N GLY A 411 -18.72 9.86 2.10
CA GLY A 411 -18.87 10.45 0.77
C GLY A 411 -17.75 10.01 -0.19
N ARG A 412 -16.49 10.06 0.27
CA ARG A 412 -15.33 9.61 -0.52
C ARG A 412 -15.31 8.09 -0.75
N ALA A 413 -15.68 7.30 0.25
CA ALA A 413 -15.74 5.84 0.11
C ALA A 413 -16.80 5.41 -0.91
N ARG A 414 -17.95 6.09 -0.93
CA ARG A 414 -19.04 5.82 -1.88
C ARG A 414 -18.64 6.18 -3.31
N GLU A 415 -17.86 7.24 -3.50
CA GLU A 415 -17.26 7.58 -4.80
C GLU A 415 -16.21 6.54 -5.22
N ALA A 416 -15.31 6.14 -4.31
CA ALA A 416 -14.28 5.14 -4.59
C ALA A 416 -14.87 3.77 -5.00
N LEU A 417 -16.00 3.36 -4.42
CA LEU A 417 -16.71 2.13 -4.78
C LEU A 417 -17.15 2.10 -6.24
N LEU A 418 -17.50 3.24 -6.85
CA LEU A 418 -17.93 3.32 -8.25
C LEU A 418 -16.82 2.95 -9.25
N HIS A 419 -15.57 2.93 -8.78
CA HIS A 419 -14.38 2.66 -9.59
C HIS A 419 -13.82 1.24 -9.39
N VAL A 420 -14.50 0.39 -8.62
CA VAL A 420 -14.04 -0.97 -8.31
C VAL A 420 -15.16 -1.98 -8.55
N SER A 421 -14.87 -3.06 -9.28
CA SER A 421 -15.75 -4.22 -9.37
C SER A 421 -15.75 -4.97 -8.04
N VAL A 422 -16.93 -5.42 -7.58
CA VAL A 422 -17.01 -6.24 -6.37
C VAL A 422 -16.26 -7.56 -6.60
N ASP A 423 -15.25 -7.79 -5.75
CA ASP A 423 -14.40 -8.98 -5.73
C ASP A 423 -14.15 -9.42 -4.29
N LEU A 424 -13.50 -10.57 -4.09
CA LEU A 424 -13.24 -11.12 -2.76
C LEU A 424 -12.48 -10.17 -1.83
N PHE A 425 -11.59 -9.33 -2.37
CA PHE A 425 -10.81 -8.37 -1.57
C PHE A 425 -11.62 -7.13 -1.16
N THR A 426 -12.78 -6.90 -1.78
CA THR A 426 -13.70 -5.83 -1.37
C THR A 426 -14.46 -6.16 -0.07
N VAL A 427 -14.49 -7.43 0.34
CA VAL A 427 -15.18 -7.88 1.56
C VAL A 427 -14.68 -7.15 2.80
N LEU A 428 -13.36 -7.00 2.97
CA LEU A 428 -12.76 -6.30 4.12
C LEU A 428 -13.26 -4.84 4.19
N PRO A 429 -13.12 -4.00 3.15
CA PRO A 429 -13.73 -2.67 3.12
C PRO A 429 -15.23 -2.67 3.43
N LEU A 430 -15.99 -3.58 2.81
CA LEU A 430 -17.45 -3.64 2.97
C LEU A 430 -17.89 -3.88 4.43
N THR A 431 -17.08 -4.57 5.23
CA THR A 431 -17.37 -4.78 6.66
C THR A 431 -17.46 -3.47 7.46
N GLU A 432 -16.71 -2.43 7.07
CA GLU A 432 -16.81 -1.11 7.71
C GLU A 432 -17.87 -0.24 7.04
N LEU A 433 -17.96 -0.32 5.70
CA LEU A 433 -18.87 0.51 4.91
C LEU A 433 -20.34 0.21 5.19
N VAL A 434 -20.72 -1.05 5.41
CA VAL A 434 -22.13 -1.41 5.72
C VAL A 434 -22.60 -0.78 7.03
N ILE A 435 -21.73 -0.73 8.05
CA ILE A 435 -22.05 -0.14 9.34
C ILE A 435 -22.11 1.39 9.21
N ALA A 436 -21.19 1.99 8.46
CA ALA A 436 -21.16 3.42 8.21
C ALA A 436 -22.40 3.88 7.45
N ALA A 437 -22.79 3.19 6.38
CA ALA A 437 -23.99 3.44 5.60
C ALA A 437 -25.25 3.44 6.48
N ALA A 438 -25.38 2.46 7.39
CA ALA A 438 -26.46 2.42 8.36
C ALA A 438 -26.46 3.63 9.32
N ARG A 439 -25.28 4.04 9.81
CA ARG A 439 -25.14 5.19 10.72
C ARG A 439 -25.50 6.51 10.05
N VAL A 440 -25.11 6.71 8.79
CA VAL A 440 -25.43 7.94 8.04
C VAL A 440 -26.78 7.87 7.31
N ARG A 441 -27.54 6.78 7.49
CA ARG A 441 -28.86 6.52 6.89
C ARG A 441 -28.83 6.49 5.34
N ASP A 442 -27.75 5.96 4.76
CA ASP A 442 -27.54 5.79 3.31
C ASP A 442 -27.30 4.31 2.93
N ALA A 443 -28.00 3.39 3.61
CA ALA A 443 -27.86 1.96 3.36
C ALA A 443 -28.32 1.54 1.96
N ASP A 444 -29.33 2.23 1.40
CA ASP A 444 -29.85 1.94 0.07
C ASP A 444 -28.83 2.21 -1.04
N GLY A 445 -27.94 3.21 -0.86
CA GLY A 445 -26.86 3.50 -1.81
C GLY A 445 -25.78 2.42 -1.88
N LEU A 446 -25.58 1.65 -0.81
CA LEU A 446 -24.61 0.56 -0.76
C LEU A 446 -25.19 -0.78 -1.24
N ARG A 447 -26.52 -0.93 -1.24
CA ARG A 447 -27.22 -2.20 -1.50
C ARG A 447 -26.75 -2.92 -2.78
N PRO A 448 -26.59 -2.27 -3.96
CA PRO A 448 -26.13 -2.97 -5.16
C PRO A 448 -24.79 -3.69 -4.99
N HIS A 449 -23.83 -3.04 -4.33
CA HIS A 449 -22.49 -3.60 -4.08
C HIS A 449 -22.53 -4.74 -3.06
N LEU A 450 -23.43 -4.65 -2.06
CA LEU A 450 -23.63 -5.74 -1.11
C LEU A 450 -24.31 -6.95 -1.75
N ASP A 451 -25.30 -6.74 -2.61
CA ASP A 451 -25.98 -7.82 -3.34
C ASP A 451 -24.99 -8.57 -4.24
N GLU A 452 -24.10 -7.85 -4.94
CA GLU A 452 -22.99 -8.44 -5.69
C GLU A 452 -22.03 -9.23 -4.79
N ALA A 453 -21.68 -8.71 -3.61
CA ALA A 453 -20.79 -9.38 -2.67
C ALA A 453 -21.41 -10.68 -2.13
N TRP A 454 -22.70 -10.68 -1.82
CA TRP A 454 -23.43 -11.89 -1.40
C TRP A 454 -23.51 -12.92 -2.52
N ALA A 455 -23.77 -12.50 -3.75
CA ALA A 455 -23.77 -13.39 -4.91
C ALA A 455 -22.38 -14.01 -5.13
N LEU A 456 -21.31 -13.23 -5.00
CA LEU A 456 -19.93 -13.70 -5.08
C LEU A 456 -19.63 -14.75 -4.00
N LEU A 457 -19.96 -14.46 -2.74
CA LEU A 457 -19.72 -15.39 -1.63
C LEU A 457 -20.55 -16.67 -1.78
N ALA A 458 -21.80 -16.57 -2.24
CA ALA A 458 -22.64 -17.73 -2.53
C ALA A 458 -22.05 -18.61 -3.63
N ASN A 459 -21.50 -18.02 -4.70
CA ASN A 459 -20.81 -18.76 -5.77
C ASN A 459 -19.55 -19.49 -5.25
N LEU A 460 -18.89 -18.94 -4.23
CA LEU A 460 -17.76 -19.58 -3.55
C LEU A 460 -18.18 -20.65 -2.53
N GLY A 461 -19.48 -20.87 -2.31
CA GLY A 461 -20.00 -21.82 -1.33
C GLY A 461 -20.08 -21.26 0.10
N ASN A 462 -20.18 -19.94 0.25
CA ASN A 462 -20.23 -19.22 1.53
C ASN A 462 -19.06 -19.57 2.47
N PRO A 463 -17.80 -19.37 2.04
CA PRO A 463 -16.64 -19.68 2.86
C PRO A 463 -16.67 -18.89 4.19
N PRO A 464 -16.53 -19.55 5.36
CA PRO A 464 -16.79 -18.90 6.65
C PRO A 464 -15.90 -17.69 6.92
N LEU A 465 -14.60 -17.76 6.60
CA LEU A 465 -13.64 -16.66 6.78
C LEU A 465 -14.12 -15.36 6.13
N TRP A 466 -14.65 -15.43 4.91
CA TRP A 466 -15.07 -14.25 4.15
C TRP A 466 -16.51 -13.85 4.45
N THR A 467 -17.37 -14.82 4.76
CA THR A 467 -18.82 -14.60 4.88
C THR A 467 -19.22 -14.14 6.29
N VAL A 468 -18.62 -14.73 7.33
CA VAL A 468 -18.99 -14.46 8.74
C VAL A 468 -18.73 -13.01 9.17
N PRO A 469 -17.57 -12.39 8.88
CA PRO A 469 -17.34 -10.98 9.23
C PRO A 469 -18.33 -10.02 8.55
N LEU A 470 -18.71 -10.30 7.30
CA LEU A 470 -19.70 -9.49 6.59
C LEU A 470 -21.10 -9.65 7.18
N HIS A 471 -21.51 -10.87 7.56
CA HIS A 471 -22.78 -11.09 8.28
C HIS A 471 -22.80 -10.39 9.64
N TRP A 472 -21.68 -10.41 10.36
CA TRP A 472 -21.54 -9.68 11.62
C TRP A 472 -21.71 -8.16 11.43
N ALA A 473 -21.10 -7.60 10.39
CA ALA A 473 -21.25 -6.19 10.07
C ALA A 473 -22.68 -5.82 9.62
N ALA A 474 -23.30 -6.66 8.79
CA ALA A 474 -24.68 -6.48 8.33
C ALA A 474 -25.71 -6.61 9.48
N ALA A 475 -25.48 -7.53 10.42
CA ALA A 475 -26.30 -7.64 11.64
C ALA A 475 -26.23 -6.35 12.48
N GLN A 476 -25.04 -5.75 12.64
CA GLN A 476 -24.90 -4.45 13.31
C GLN A 476 -25.63 -3.34 12.56
N ALA A 477 -25.55 -3.32 11.23
CA ALA A 477 -26.26 -2.36 10.39
C ALA A 477 -27.79 -2.48 10.55
N ALA A 478 -28.35 -3.69 10.55
CA ALA A 478 -29.78 -3.94 10.75
C ALA A 478 -30.27 -3.43 12.12
N LEU A 479 -29.47 -3.63 13.18
CA LEU A 479 -29.75 -3.10 14.52
C LEU A 479 -29.73 -1.57 14.55
N LEU A 480 -28.78 -0.92 13.87
CA LEU A 480 -28.69 0.55 13.79
C LEU A 480 -29.84 1.17 12.99
N LEU A 481 -30.33 0.45 11.97
CA LEU A 481 -31.46 0.88 11.16
C LEU A 481 -32.81 0.63 11.82
N GLU A 482 -32.84 -0.07 12.96
CA GLU A 482 -34.07 -0.51 13.66
C GLU A 482 -34.97 -1.35 12.74
N ARG A 483 -34.37 -2.19 11.89
CA ARG A 483 -35.06 -3.11 10.97
C ARG A 483 -34.88 -4.56 11.44
N PRO A 484 -35.66 -5.03 12.44
CA PRO A 484 -35.48 -6.37 13.00
C PRO A 484 -35.75 -7.50 11.99
N GLY A 485 -36.55 -7.25 10.94
CA GLY A 485 -36.76 -8.20 9.84
C GLY A 485 -35.48 -8.51 9.06
N ASP A 486 -34.58 -7.54 8.95
CA ASP A 486 -33.32 -7.67 8.21
C ASP A 486 -32.23 -8.38 9.05
N LEU A 487 -32.42 -8.49 10.37
CA LEU A 487 -31.46 -9.13 11.27
C LEU A 487 -31.48 -10.66 11.17
N ALA A 488 -32.67 -11.24 10.98
CA ALA A 488 -32.89 -12.69 11.02
C ALA A 488 -31.95 -13.51 10.12
N PRO A 489 -31.76 -13.19 8.82
CA PRO A 489 -30.86 -13.98 7.95
C PRO A 489 -29.40 -13.93 8.43
N HIS A 490 -28.94 -12.77 8.90
CA HIS A 490 -27.57 -12.61 9.39
C HIS A 490 -27.35 -13.31 10.73
N ALA A 491 -28.31 -13.21 11.66
CA ALA A 491 -28.26 -13.93 12.92
C ALA A 491 -28.29 -15.45 12.71
N ALA A 492 -29.11 -15.95 11.77
CA ALA A 492 -29.16 -17.35 11.42
C ALA A 492 -27.80 -17.85 10.90
N ALA A 493 -27.16 -17.10 9.99
CA ALA A 493 -25.85 -17.45 9.46
C ALA A 493 -24.77 -17.52 10.56
N LEU A 494 -24.79 -16.62 11.54
CA LEU A 494 -23.86 -16.67 12.67
C LEU A 494 -24.12 -17.87 13.62
N VAL A 495 -25.37 -18.32 13.73
CA VAL A 495 -25.80 -19.41 14.65
C VAL A 495 -25.73 -20.81 14.02
N HIS A 496 -25.87 -20.95 12.70
CA HIS A 496 -25.85 -22.25 12.00
C HIS A 496 -24.44 -22.80 11.71
N GLU A 497 -23.41 -21.96 11.84
CA GLU A 497 -21.99 -22.25 11.58
C GLU A 497 -21.07 -22.70 12.76
N PRO A 498 -21.51 -23.04 14.01
CA PRO A 498 -20.58 -23.05 15.15
C PRO A 498 -19.57 -24.23 15.17
N SER A 499 -19.80 -25.29 14.40
CA SER A 499 -18.89 -26.44 14.37
C SER A 499 -17.73 -26.31 13.37
N ALA A 500 -17.77 -25.33 12.46
CA ALA A 500 -16.75 -25.17 11.41
C ALA A 500 -15.83 -23.95 11.63
N TYR A 501 -16.33 -22.84 12.20
CA TYR A 501 -15.54 -21.62 12.37
C TYR A 501 -15.76 -20.93 13.73
N PRO A 502 -14.79 -20.99 14.68
CA PRO A 502 -14.95 -20.51 16.05
C PRO A 502 -15.40 -19.05 16.18
N LEU A 503 -14.99 -18.18 15.25
CA LEU A 503 -15.35 -16.77 15.27
C LEU A 503 -16.86 -16.53 15.06
N ALA A 504 -17.53 -17.40 14.29
CA ALA A 504 -18.98 -17.32 14.10
C ALA A 504 -19.73 -17.51 15.43
N ALA A 505 -19.29 -18.47 16.25
CA ALA A 505 -19.85 -18.72 17.56
C ALA A 505 -19.65 -17.52 18.50
N THR A 506 -18.46 -16.91 18.50
CA THR A 506 -18.17 -15.69 19.26
C THR A 506 -19.12 -14.55 18.87
N PHE A 507 -19.30 -14.32 17.56
CA PHE A 507 -20.23 -13.29 17.07
C PHE A 507 -21.70 -13.61 17.36
N ALA A 508 -22.11 -14.87 17.32
CA ALA A 508 -23.47 -15.27 17.70
C ALA A 508 -23.77 -14.99 19.18
N VAL A 509 -22.84 -15.35 20.07
CA VAL A 509 -22.94 -15.08 21.52
C VAL A 509 -22.99 -13.57 21.76
N ALA A 510 -22.09 -12.81 21.14
CA ALA A 510 -22.06 -11.36 21.25
C ALA A 510 -23.33 -10.69 20.70
N GLY A 511 -23.84 -11.15 19.55
CA GLY A 511 -25.08 -10.67 18.95
C GLY A 511 -26.28 -10.91 19.86
N LYS A 512 -26.39 -12.09 20.46
CA LYS A 512 -27.44 -12.41 21.44
C LYS A 512 -27.36 -11.50 22.67
N ALA A 513 -26.16 -11.26 23.19
CA ALA A 513 -25.95 -10.33 24.30
C ALA A 513 -26.38 -8.90 23.90
N TRP A 514 -26.01 -8.44 22.69
CA TRP A 514 -26.38 -7.12 22.19
C TRP A 514 -27.89 -6.91 22.05
N VAL A 515 -28.60 -7.90 21.49
CA VAL A 515 -30.06 -7.88 21.37
C VAL A 515 -30.72 -7.84 22.76
N SER A 516 -30.20 -8.59 23.73
CA SER A 516 -30.70 -8.60 25.11
C SER A 516 -30.49 -7.25 25.81
N VAL A 517 -29.33 -6.63 25.59
CA VAL A 517 -29.02 -5.26 26.06
C VAL A 517 -29.98 -4.24 25.44
N LEU A 518 -30.23 -4.32 24.13
CA LEU A 518 -31.18 -3.44 23.44
C LEU A 518 -32.61 -3.60 23.95
N ALA A 519 -33.01 -4.83 24.29
CA ALA A 519 -34.31 -5.13 24.89
C ALA A 519 -34.44 -4.69 26.36
N GLY A 520 -33.37 -4.19 26.99
CA GLY A 520 -33.33 -3.80 28.40
C GLY A 520 -33.48 -4.97 29.37
N ARG A 521 -33.21 -6.21 28.91
CA ARG A 521 -33.29 -7.43 29.73
C ARG A 521 -32.06 -8.26 29.46
N PHE A 522 -31.00 -8.04 30.23
CA PHE A 522 -29.73 -8.73 30.05
C PHE A 522 -29.14 -9.18 31.38
N ASP A 523 -28.33 -10.23 31.31
CA ASP A 523 -27.50 -10.70 32.41
C ASP A 523 -26.10 -10.07 32.30
N THR A 524 -25.65 -9.43 33.38
CA THR A 524 -24.36 -8.74 33.44
C THR A 524 -23.19 -9.72 33.23
N ASP A 525 -23.28 -10.94 33.77
CA ASP A 525 -22.23 -11.96 33.60
C ASP A 525 -22.13 -12.41 32.13
N ALA A 526 -23.27 -12.67 31.49
CA ALA A 526 -23.31 -13.03 30.07
C ALA A 526 -22.76 -11.92 29.15
N VAL A 527 -23.03 -10.64 29.46
CA VAL A 527 -22.49 -9.50 28.68
C VAL A 527 -20.98 -9.39 28.83
N GLU A 528 -20.46 -9.52 30.06
CA GLU A 528 -19.01 -9.46 30.31
C GLU A 528 -18.29 -10.62 29.61
N ALA A 529 -18.82 -11.85 29.73
CA ALA A 529 -18.27 -13.02 29.06
C ALA A 529 -18.28 -12.85 27.52
N ALA A 530 -19.35 -12.30 26.95
CA ALA A 530 -19.43 -12.02 25.52
C ALA A 530 -18.42 -10.95 25.08
N ALA A 531 -18.25 -9.89 25.88
CA ALA A 531 -17.28 -8.82 25.60
C ALA A 531 -15.83 -9.33 25.67
N GLN A 532 -15.51 -10.15 26.67
CA GLN A 532 -14.20 -10.80 26.80
C GLN A 532 -13.97 -11.81 25.67
N GLY A 533 -15.00 -12.56 25.27
CA GLY A 533 -14.94 -13.48 24.13
C GLY A 533 -14.62 -12.78 22.81
N LEU A 534 -15.25 -11.62 22.56
CA LEU A 534 -14.90 -10.76 21.41
C LEU A 534 -13.43 -10.31 21.46
N ALA A 535 -12.96 -9.86 22.62
CA ALA A 535 -11.59 -9.40 22.79
C ALA A 535 -10.56 -10.52 22.58
N ALA A 536 -10.82 -11.71 23.12
CA ALA A 536 -9.98 -12.89 22.91
C ALA A 536 -9.94 -13.33 21.43
N ALA A 537 -10.98 -13.00 20.66
CA ALA A 537 -11.05 -13.24 19.22
C ALA A 537 -10.50 -12.06 18.37
N GLY A 538 -9.83 -11.09 18.99
CA GLY A 538 -9.23 -9.93 18.30
C GLY A 538 -10.13 -8.68 18.20
N PHE A 539 -11.40 -8.77 18.58
CA PHE A 539 -12.41 -7.69 18.45
C PHE A 539 -12.61 -6.92 19.77
N ALA A 540 -11.52 -6.48 20.39
CA ALA A 540 -11.54 -5.84 21.71
C ALA A 540 -12.33 -4.53 21.71
N TRP A 541 -12.27 -3.76 20.60
CA TRP A 541 -13.05 -2.54 20.44
C TRP A 541 -14.56 -2.81 20.47
N GLU A 542 -15.02 -3.86 19.79
CA GLU A 542 -16.41 -4.31 19.75
C GLU A 542 -16.86 -4.81 21.13
N GLY A 543 -16.01 -5.57 21.83
CA GLY A 543 -16.25 -6.05 23.19
C GLY A 543 -16.42 -4.90 24.18
N ALA A 544 -15.51 -3.93 24.14
CA ALA A 544 -15.60 -2.72 24.96
C ALA A 544 -16.86 -1.91 24.66
N ARG A 545 -17.27 -1.85 23.39
CA ARG A 545 -18.51 -1.17 22.98
C ARG A 545 -19.76 -1.90 23.49
N LEU A 546 -19.78 -3.24 23.50
CA LEU A 546 -20.87 -4.04 24.06
C LEU A 546 -21.03 -3.74 25.56
N ALA A 547 -19.94 -3.85 26.31
CA ALA A 547 -19.92 -3.61 27.75
C ALA A 547 -20.31 -2.15 28.08
N GLY A 548 -19.77 -1.17 27.34
CA GLY A 548 -20.14 0.24 27.49
C GLY A 548 -21.62 0.50 27.24
N HIS A 549 -22.20 -0.07 26.19
CA HIS A 549 -23.62 0.08 25.87
C HIS A 549 -24.55 -0.57 26.89
N ALA A 550 -24.16 -1.72 27.42
CA ALA A 550 -24.87 -2.42 28.49
C ALA A 550 -24.81 -1.62 29.80
N SER A 551 -23.66 -1.01 30.12
CA SER A 551 -23.52 -0.20 31.33
C SER A 551 -24.53 0.96 31.39
N ALA A 552 -24.84 1.58 30.24
CA ALA A 552 -25.80 2.67 30.14
C ALA A 552 -27.25 2.24 30.39
N ARG A 553 -27.53 0.93 30.39
CA ARG A 553 -28.85 0.32 30.58
C ARG A 553 -28.94 -0.58 31.81
N ALA A 554 -27.88 -0.67 32.60
CA ALA A 554 -27.89 -1.47 33.81
C ALA A 554 -28.80 -0.84 34.88
N ASP A 555 -29.64 -1.68 35.51
CA ASP A 555 -30.57 -1.24 36.55
C ASP A 555 -29.86 -0.94 37.88
N ASP A 556 -28.81 -1.70 38.20
CA ASP A 556 -27.99 -1.49 39.40
C ASP A 556 -26.69 -0.71 39.09
N ARG A 557 -26.35 0.21 39.98
CA ARG A 557 -25.07 0.92 40.02
C ARG A 557 -23.87 -0.02 40.09
N ARG A 558 -23.99 -1.16 40.78
CA ARG A 558 -22.92 -2.18 40.85
C ARG A 558 -22.60 -2.72 39.46
N ASP A 559 -23.62 -3.15 38.74
CA ASP A 559 -23.52 -3.73 37.40
C ASP A 559 -23.04 -2.69 36.38
N MET A 560 -23.58 -1.47 36.44
CA MET A 560 -23.08 -0.35 35.64
C MET A 560 -21.57 -0.14 35.84
N THR A 561 -21.09 -0.14 37.10
CA THR A 561 -19.67 0.10 37.41
C THR A 561 -18.80 -1.05 36.91
N ARG A 562 -19.27 -2.29 37.05
CA ARG A 562 -18.58 -3.49 36.58
C ARG A 562 -18.45 -3.51 35.06
N LEU A 563 -19.52 -3.22 34.33
CA LEU A 563 -19.51 -3.15 32.87
C LEU A 563 -18.64 -2.01 32.33
N LEU A 564 -18.61 -0.86 33.01
CA LEU A 564 -17.67 0.22 32.68
C LEU A 564 -16.21 -0.17 32.92
N ALA A 565 -15.91 -0.92 34.01
CA ALA A 565 -14.58 -1.44 34.26
C ALA A 565 -14.16 -2.42 33.16
N CYS A 566 -15.02 -3.39 32.81
CA CYS A 566 -14.81 -4.30 31.70
C CYS A 566 -14.52 -3.54 30.38
N ALA A 567 -15.32 -2.53 30.03
CA ALA A 567 -15.10 -1.73 28.83
C ALA A 567 -13.74 -0.99 28.82
N ARG A 568 -13.25 -0.54 29.97
CA ARG A 568 -11.94 0.12 30.12
C ARG A 568 -10.79 -0.87 30.04
N ASP A 569 -10.92 -2.04 30.67
CA ASP A 569 -9.87 -3.07 30.68
C ASP A 569 -9.64 -3.66 29.29
N LEU A 570 -10.70 -3.74 28.47
CA LEU A 570 -10.61 -4.13 27.06
C LEU A 570 -9.98 -3.06 26.15
N ARG A 571 -9.78 -1.83 26.65
CA ARG A 571 -9.11 -0.72 25.95
C ARG A 571 -7.98 -0.12 26.79
N PRO A 572 -6.89 -0.84 27.04
CA PRO A 572 -5.76 -0.26 27.76
C PRO A 572 -5.10 0.82 26.87
N ALA A 573 -5.11 2.06 27.37
CA ALA A 573 -4.41 3.26 26.86
C ALA A 573 -5.10 4.11 25.76
N ARG A 574 -6.20 4.79 26.12
CA ARG A 574 -6.67 6.02 25.42
C ARG A 574 -6.25 7.34 26.11
N GLU A 575 -5.50 7.29 27.22
CA GLU A 575 -5.08 8.46 28.00
C GLU A 575 -3.58 8.43 28.32
N ARG A 576 -2.75 9.01 27.45
CA ARG A 576 -1.45 9.63 27.84
C ARG A 576 -0.79 10.55 26.80
N ILE A 577 -1.46 10.91 25.71
CA ILE A 577 -0.93 11.90 24.76
C ILE A 577 -1.90 13.07 24.62
N LEU A 578 -2.02 13.82 25.71
CA LEU A 578 -2.41 15.24 25.67
C LEU A 578 -1.47 15.95 26.64
N HIS A 579 -0.25 16.21 26.17
CA HIS A 579 0.66 17.32 26.48
C HIS A 579 2.09 16.95 26.03
N PRO A 580 2.63 17.54 24.94
CA PRO A 580 4.07 17.56 24.71
C PRO A 580 4.67 18.56 25.69
N GLY A 581 5.06 18.07 26.86
CA GLY A 581 5.65 18.88 27.93
C GLY A 581 6.80 18.15 28.59
N GLY A 582 8.01 18.38 28.10
CA GLY A 582 9.26 18.22 28.84
C GLY A 582 9.66 16.79 29.22
N ALA A 583 10.08 15.99 28.25
CA ALA A 583 11.02 14.90 28.51
C ALA A 583 12.30 15.19 27.74
N THR A 584 13.34 15.59 28.47
CA THR A 584 14.71 15.76 27.98
C THR A 584 15.17 14.45 27.33
N PRO A 585 15.81 14.46 26.14
CA PRO A 585 16.30 13.22 25.53
C PRO A 585 17.41 12.64 26.41
N ALA A 586 17.26 11.38 26.82
CA ALA A 586 18.36 10.60 27.38
C ALA A 586 19.44 10.41 26.29
N PRO A 587 20.74 10.52 26.62
CA PRO A 587 21.80 10.35 25.64
C PRO A 587 21.89 8.89 25.16
N ALA A 588 22.09 8.72 23.85
CA ALA A 588 22.26 7.42 23.21
C ALA A 588 23.49 6.66 23.76
N PRO A 589 23.42 5.32 23.88
CA PRO A 589 24.56 4.54 24.35
C PRO A 589 25.64 4.42 23.27
N ALA A 590 26.90 4.63 23.66
CA ALA A 590 28.07 4.50 22.81
C ALA A 590 28.38 3.04 22.48
N VAL A 591 28.70 2.79 21.22
CA VAL A 591 29.24 1.53 20.69
C VAL A 591 30.58 1.22 21.37
N ARG A 592 30.75 0.00 21.85
CA ARG A 592 32.04 -0.55 22.29
C ARG A 592 32.22 -1.97 21.72
N GLU A 593 33.33 -2.15 21.01
CA GLU A 593 33.82 -3.40 20.45
C GLU A 593 34.34 -4.39 21.53
N PRO A 594 34.48 -5.69 21.21
CA PRO A 594 34.50 -6.77 22.18
C PRO A 594 35.90 -7.08 22.73
N SER A 595 35.96 -7.55 23.98
CA SER A 595 37.14 -8.21 24.54
C SER A 595 36.71 -9.22 25.61
N ASP A 596 37.38 -10.37 25.56
CA ASP A 596 37.14 -11.63 26.26
C ASP A 596 37.29 -11.60 27.80
N ALA A 597 36.75 -12.69 28.37
CA ALA A 597 37.10 -13.39 29.61
C ALA A 597 36.30 -13.09 30.91
N GLU A 598 35.49 -14.09 31.29
CA GLU A 598 34.96 -14.44 32.62
C GLU A 598 36.06 -14.66 33.70
N PRO A 599 35.77 -15.00 34.99
CA PRO A 599 34.48 -15.17 35.71
C PRO A 599 34.45 -14.53 37.13
N MET A 600 33.27 -14.55 37.78
CA MET A 600 33.01 -15.20 39.09
C MET A 600 31.82 -14.62 39.86
N SER A 601 31.01 -15.53 40.40
CA SER A 601 29.82 -15.43 41.25
C SER A 601 30.03 -14.58 42.53
N PRO A 602 28.96 -14.19 43.29
CA PRO A 602 28.34 -15.15 44.24
C PRO A 602 26.84 -14.96 44.60
N HIS A 603 26.35 -16.04 45.23
CA HIS A 603 25.24 -16.19 46.17
C HIS A 603 24.74 -14.95 46.96
N GLY A 604 23.41 -14.91 47.15
CA GLY A 604 22.82 -15.12 48.48
C GLY A 604 22.37 -13.88 49.28
N PRO A 605 21.10 -13.79 49.71
CA PRO A 605 20.47 -12.65 50.40
C PRO A 605 20.51 -12.88 51.95
N PRO A 606 19.60 -12.38 52.83
CA PRO A 606 18.50 -11.40 52.73
C PRO A 606 18.44 -10.42 53.93
N GLY A 607 17.37 -9.61 54.04
CA GLY A 607 16.93 -9.14 55.36
C GLY A 607 16.07 -7.88 55.41
N SER A 608 14.76 -8.09 55.53
CA SER A 608 13.84 -7.54 56.55
C SER A 608 13.87 -6.05 56.93
N GLY A 609 12.69 -5.42 57.02
CA GLY A 609 12.55 -4.22 57.85
C GLY A 609 11.27 -3.40 57.65
N ALA A 610 10.20 -3.87 58.27
CA ALA A 610 8.90 -3.24 58.48
C ALA A 610 8.84 -1.70 58.75
N ALA A 611 7.76 -1.11 58.23
CA ALA A 611 6.75 -0.25 58.89
C ALA A 611 7.18 1.03 59.64
N THR A 612 6.49 2.16 59.36
CA THR A 612 5.38 2.67 60.19
C THR A 612 4.93 4.10 59.80
N HIS A 613 3.60 4.24 59.64
CA HIS A 613 2.67 5.27 60.12
C HIS A 613 2.97 6.79 60.20
N ARG A 614 1.92 7.52 59.76
CA ARG A 614 1.27 8.74 60.29
C ARG A 614 1.91 10.10 59.94
N ALA A 615 1.22 11.02 59.26
CA ALA A 615 -0.03 11.76 59.56
C ALA A 615 0.22 13.10 60.28
N GLY A 616 -0.46 14.15 59.80
CA GLY A 616 -0.60 15.47 60.44
C GLY A 616 -0.07 16.58 59.52
N ALA A 617 -0.82 17.51 58.95
CA ALA A 617 -1.95 18.36 59.37
C ALA A 617 -1.52 19.84 59.30
N HIS A 618 -2.31 20.60 58.53
CA HIS A 618 -2.79 21.97 58.79
C HIS A 618 -1.80 23.10 59.08
N GLY A 619 -1.87 24.13 58.21
CA GLY A 619 -1.39 25.48 58.51
C GLY A 619 -2.13 26.51 57.64
N ALA A 620 -3.28 26.97 58.13
CA ALA A 620 -3.99 28.12 57.60
C ALA A 620 -3.43 29.41 58.22
N THR A 621 -3.16 30.44 57.42
CA THR A 621 -3.14 31.84 57.87
C THR A 621 -3.84 32.74 56.86
N ALA A 622 -4.45 33.78 57.40
CA ALA A 622 -5.57 34.50 56.84
C ALA A 622 -5.18 35.89 56.29
N ARG A 623 -5.91 36.28 55.24
CA ARG A 623 -6.45 37.62 54.94
C ARG A 623 -5.46 38.79 54.79
N SER A 624 -5.34 39.26 53.55
CA SER A 624 -5.45 40.69 53.24
C SER A 624 -6.47 40.87 52.11
N ARG A 625 -7.44 41.75 52.36
CA ARG A 625 -8.53 42.13 51.45
C ARG A 625 -8.21 43.54 50.98
N ALA A 626 -7.94 43.72 49.68
CA ALA A 626 -7.99 45.01 49.03
C ALA A 626 -8.76 44.83 47.70
N ALA A 627 -9.84 45.57 47.58
CA ALA A 627 -10.78 45.53 46.46
C ALA A 627 -10.25 46.32 45.27
N ALA A 628 -10.42 45.80 44.05
CA ALA A 628 -11.03 46.49 42.89
C ALA A 628 -10.65 45.80 41.57
N ALA A 629 -11.65 45.24 40.88
CA ALA A 629 -11.87 45.24 39.43
C ALA A 629 -12.61 43.94 39.01
N ARG A 630 -13.91 44.09 38.73
CA ARG A 630 -14.77 43.05 38.15
C ARG A 630 -14.28 42.75 36.72
N ARG A 631 -13.55 41.64 36.53
CA ARG A 631 -13.36 41.01 35.21
C ARG A 631 -14.49 39.99 34.98
N PRO A 632 -15.15 39.94 33.81
CA PRO A 632 -16.11 38.90 33.48
C PRO A 632 -15.34 37.66 32.96
N GLY A 633 -14.71 36.92 33.86
CA GLY A 633 -14.16 35.61 33.57
C GLY A 633 -14.80 34.61 34.51
N GLY A 634 -15.80 33.85 34.03
CA GLY A 634 -16.34 32.74 34.79
C GLY A 634 -15.24 31.70 35.08
N PRO A 635 -15.39 30.84 36.10
CA PRO A 635 -14.37 29.84 36.42
C PRO A 635 -14.11 28.93 35.22
N ALA A 636 -12.84 28.75 34.87
CA ALA A 636 -12.43 27.84 33.80
C ALA A 636 -13.01 26.43 34.01
N LEU A 637 -13.43 25.80 32.92
CA LEU A 637 -13.95 24.43 32.93
C LEU A 637 -12.86 23.46 33.36
N SER A 638 -13.21 22.47 34.20
CA SER A 638 -12.27 21.41 34.57
C SER A 638 -11.87 20.58 33.35
N GLY A 639 -10.77 19.81 33.42
CA GLY A 639 -10.34 18.95 32.30
C GLY A 639 -11.45 18.06 31.77
N ARG A 640 -12.21 17.41 32.68
CA ARG A 640 -13.36 16.57 32.32
C ARG A 640 -14.56 17.35 31.79
N GLU A 641 -14.79 18.57 32.29
CA GLU A 641 -15.84 19.43 31.76
C GLU A 641 -15.50 19.94 30.36
N ARG A 642 -14.22 20.20 30.04
CA ARG A 642 -13.79 20.59 28.69
C ARG A 642 -14.03 19.48 27.67
N GLU A 643 -13.68 18.25 28.02
CA GLU A 643 -13.94 17.07 27.19
C GLU A 643 -15.43 16.90 26.90
N ILE A 644 -16.29 17.00 27.93
CA ILE A 644 -17.75 16.93 27.77
C ILE A 644 -18.27 18.13 26.97
N ALA A 645 -17.73 19.34 27.19
CA ALA A 645 -18.11 20.53 26.45
C ALA A 645 -17.82 20.41 24.95
N GLN A 646 -16.66 19.84 24.57
CA GLN A 646 -16.30 19.60 23.18
C GLN A 646 -17.31 18.67 22.50
N LEU A 647 -17.67 17.55 23.14
CA LEU A 647 -18.66 16.61 22.60
C LEU A 647 -20.06 17.22 22.49
N VAL A 648 -20.47 18.05 23.47
CA VAL A 648 -21.74 18.80 23.40
C VAL A 648 -21.75 19.80 22.23
N LEU A 649 -20.62 20.47 21.97
CA LEU A 649 -20.48 21.43 20.86
C LEU A 649 -20.50 20.75 19.48
N GLN A 650 -20.08 19.49 19.40
CA GLN A 650 -20.20 18.64 18.21
C GLN A 650 -21.63 18.12 17.98
N GLY A 651 -22.59 18.48 18.84
CA GLY A 651 -23.99 18.09 18.68
C GLY A 651 -24.33 16.70 19.23
N ARG A 652 -23.41 16.05 19.93
CA ARG A 652 -23.64 14.74 20.56
C ARG A 652 -24.77 14.82 21.59
N THR A 653 -25.65 13.84 21.58
CA THR A 653 -26.65 13.60 22.62
C THR A 653 -25.99 13.13 23.92
N TYR A 654 -26.64 13.31 25.07
CA TYR A 654 -26.07 12.85 26.36
C TYR A 654 -25.77 11.36 26.38
N ARG A 655 -26.52 10.59 25.59
CA ARG A 655 -26.28 9.16 25.41
C ARG A 655 -25.04 8.86 24.58
N GLU A 656 -24.84 9.54 23.46
CA GLU A 656 -23.63 9.37 22.66
C GLU A 656 -22.38 9.80 23.45
N ILE A 657 -22.47 10.90 24.20
CA ILE A 657 -21.39 11.34 25.10
C ILE A 657 -21.09 10.25 26.14
N SER A 658 -22.11 9.66 26.77
CA SER A 658 -21.89 8.59 27.75
C SER A 658 -21.20 7.36 27.17
N GLU A 659 -21.55 7.00 25.94
CA GLU A 659 -20.97 5.88 25.21
C GLU A 659 -19.51 6.20 24.79
N GLU A 660 -19.20 7.45 24.46
CA GLU A 660 -17.89 7.88 23.94
C GLU A 660 -16.81 8.01 25.03
N ILE A 661 -17.17 8.54 26.20
CA ILE A 661 -16.23 8.77 27.31
C ILE A 661 -16.47 7.87 28.52
N PHE A 662 -17.25 6.79 28.34
CA PHE A 662 -17.48 5.71 29.31
C PHE A 662 -17.91 6.21 30.71
N ILE A 663 -18.91 7.09 30.76
CA ILE A 663 -19.58 7.53 31.99
C ILE A 663 -21.09 7.47 31.82
N SER A 664 -21.87 7.37 32.89
CA SER A 664 -23.33 7.24 32.72
C SER A 664 -23.98 8.49 32.08
N PRO A 665 -25.08 8.34 31.31
CA PRO A 665 -25.81 9.47 30.73
C PRO A 665 -26.23 10.50 31.79
N ARG A 666 -26.61 10.03 32.98
CA ARG A 666 -26.96 10.86 34.14
C ARG A 666 -25.75 11.66 34.66
N THR A 667 -24.54 11.11 34.55
CA THR A 667 -23.30 11.80 34.90
C THR A 667 -22.98 12.88 33.87
N VAL A 668 -23.17 12.60 32.57
CA VAL A 668 -23.09 13.63 31.51
C VAL A 668 -24.08 14.76 31.77
N GLU A 669 -25.33 14.43 32.07
CA GLU A 669 -26.37 15.41 32.40
C GLU A 669 -25.96 16.27 33.62
N HIS A 670 -25.40 15.65 34.67
CA HIS A 670 -24.87 16.37 35.83
C HIS A 670 -23.70 17.30 35.46
N HIS A 671 -22.79 16.85 34.60
CA HIS A 671 -21.70 17.68 34.10
C HIS A 671 -22.23 18.84 33.28
N VAL A 672 -23.16 18.62 32.35
CA VAL A 672 -23.79 19.68 31.54
C VAL A 672 -24.55 20.67 32.41
N ALA A 673 -25.29 20.21 33.42
CA ALA A 673 -25.96 21.08 34.38
C ALA A 673 -24.99 21.88 35.26
N ARG A 674 -23.84 21.29 35.64
CA ARG A 674 -22.77 21.98 36.39
C ARG A 674 -22.07 23.01 35.50
N MET A 675 -21.76 22.67 34.25
CA MET A 675 -21.20 23.58 33.25
C MET A 675 -22.14 24.75 32.98
N ARG A 676 -23.43 24.50 32.74
CA ARG A 676 -24.45 25.54 32.51
C ARG A 676 -24.52 26.55 33.64
N ARG A 677 -24.47 26.09 34.90
CA ARG A 677 -24.41 26.96 36.08
C ARG A 677 -23.08 27.73 36.17
N ARG A 678 -21.97 27.07 35.84
CA ARG A 678 -20.61 27.66 35.90
C ARG A 678 -20.40 28.75 34.84
N VAL A 679 -20.89 28.56 33.62
CA VAL A 679 -20.80 29.57 32.54
C VAL A 679 -21.94 30.60 32.56
N GLY A 680 -22.92 30.43 33.45
CA GLY A 680 -24.06 31.34 33.59
C GLY A 680 -25.03 31.33 32.42
N ALA A 681 -25.20 30.19 31.74
CA ALA A 681 -26.02 30.07 30.55
C ALA A 681 -27.52 29.89 30.88
N SER A 682 -28.34 30.78 30.34
CA SER A 682 -29.79 30.82 30.56
C SER A 682 -30.58 29.92 29.61
N SER A 683 -30.06 29.66 28.42
CA SER A 683 -30.67 28.78 27.40
C SER A 683 -29.65 27.80 26.80
N ARG A 684 -30.12 26.80 26.02
CA ARG A 684 -29.22 25.85 25.34
C ARG A 684 -28.32 26.54 24.31
N SER A 685 -28.87 27.48 23.53
CA SER A 685 -28.08 28.25 22.56
C SER A 685 -27.05 29.15 23.24
N ASP A 686 -27.40 29.76 24.37
CA ASP A 686 -26.51 30.56 25.22
C ASP A 686 -25.41 29.68 25.87
N LEU A 687 -25.72 28.44 26.24
CA LEU A 687 -24.74 27.46 26.72
C LEU A 687 -23.70 27.15 25.64
N LEU A 688 -24.13 26.84 24.42
CA LEU A 688 -23.21 26.51 23.32
C LEU A 688 -22.29 27.70 22.98
N ALA A 689 -22.84 28.91 22.90
CA ALA A 689 -22.04 30.12 22.66
C ALA A 689 -20.97 30.35 23.73
N ARG A 690 -21.32 30.17 25.01
CA ARG A 690 -20.41 30.36 26.14
C ARG A 690 -19.37 29.25 26.27
N LEU A 691 -19.72 28.01 25.91
CA LEU A 691 -18.75 26.90 25.87
C LEU A 691 -17.69 27.12 24.78
N ARG A 692 -18.07 27.61 23.60
CA ARG A 692 -17.10 27.98 22.54
C ARG A 692 -16.12 29.04 23.02
N ALA A 693 -16.64 30.15 23.55
CA ALA A 693 -15.82 31.23 24.10
C ALA A 693 -14.90 30.77 25.25
N SER A 694 -15.35 29.83 26.09
CA SER A 694 -14.55 29.30 27.20
C SER A 694 -13.41 28.38 26.74
N LEU A 695 -13.63 27.59 25.68
CA LEU A 695 -12.61 26.71 25.11
C LEU A 695 -11.58 27.49 24.29
N GLU A 696 -12.00 28.54 23.58
CA GLU A 696 -11.13 29.46 22.83
C GLU A 696 -10.23 30.30 23.77
N ALA A 697 -10.79 30.80 24.89
CA ALA A 697 -10.02 31.53 25.90
C ALA A 697 -8.92 30.69 26.58
N THR A 698 -9.08 29.36 26.61
CA THR A 698 -8.07 28.44 27.17
C THR A 698 -6.94 28.16 26.18
N ALA A 699 -7.18 28.29 24.86
CA ALA A 699 -6.16 28.13 23.82
C ALA A 699 -5.29 29.38 23.63
N GLY A 700 -5.78 30.57 24.04
CA GLY A 700 -5.04 31.84 23.99
C GLY A 700 -3.97 32.00 25.09
N ASP A 701 -3.99 31.18 26.14
CA ASP A 701 -3.08 31.27 27.30
C ASP A 701 -1.77 30.46 27.10
N THR A 702 -1.59 29.82 25.94
CA THR A 702 -0.41 29.00 25.59
C THR A 702 0.54 29.65 24.56
N SER A 703 0.46 30.96 24.31
CA SER A 703 1.50 31.64 23.51
C SER A 703 2.78 31.88 24.33
N PRO A 704 3.96 31.41 23.87
CA PRO A 704 5.23 31.74 24.52
C PRO A 704 5.60 33.20 24.25
N GLY A 705 5.93 33.94 25.32
CA GLY A 705 6.48 35.28 25.22
C GLY A 705 7.91 35.27 24.62
N HIS A 706 8.12 36.17 23.66
CA HIS A 706 9.39 36.61 23.08
C HIS A 706 10.30 37.30 24.12
N PRO A 707 11.61 37.58 23.83
CA PRO A 707 12.25 37.75 22.53
C PRO A 707 13.10 36.56 22.05
#